data_AF-A0A8H7PCG1-F1
#
_entry.id   AF-A0A8H7PCG1-F1
#
_cell.length_a   1.000
_cell.length_b   1.000
_cell.length_c   1.000
_cell.angle_alpha   90.00
_cell.angle_beta   90.00
_cell.angle_gamma   90.00
#
_symmetry.space_group_name_H-M   'P 1'
#
loop_
_entity.id
_entity.type
_entity.pdbx_description
1 polymer ?
#
loop_
_entity_poly.entity_id
_entity_poly.type
_entity_poly.pdbx_seq_one_letter_code
_entity_poly.pdbx_strand_id
1 'polypeptide(L)'
;MVEHQKLKTYGLTPAQMATMAARDRPATPVQSRSTNFVPKASSSSISAISRASSISSSTITSLQQRSLSLSDRPAGEGAILHMGAVTHTFEASLFSKFKKDYCILTSKELLHFKTSQKASQSFDFTLMKRRPNVKISSSHHMLSINGVIGVHYVPQNTTSFRIEHIDPITKKLTSVIIFTALQQDTIGWVNALRRLIQQDLSTHSPMSATDRSLVIERMQKQKDTHASTEDMQIRRVVMKQQRAKPTPDNPHASKEIILPVIFAIGRNSMYVLPHIIADEEYKKIVIRDRHGLLAIQNITYSGRDDTFELTIRHVASDSKKLVFVSSFCENIVKELRQAISNLVPFYPTPPYSLNVANVVHSLRVEPTIDISALGDRGFDALLEAYCASLNLDKRRFSFSISSIPDAPGARSITVHSPNEINESPAVYSKYELLAVFRALRHNVAFREISLANVDLHPLEQWPARAEDGWTNSLEGGAGIDNVLSSEFWSLFMHNKKLRKIDFTNCGIGRCGGSKSALHVIGQTMQSQQIGINAIHISKNHMFEQDVEALVIGMHKNRKALKELAVRHCDLSRIQLERIVECILEALPAHLRYLDLSHNYTYFREDLLSSMLKRCNHLNALKMRKCNVLTDFNALTCLRIRDLDIGRIGLTDHQVHTLCNWIESPAFDHIGKLSIDSCGLKSRHLNAIFQAIANTGNPNVELYVGANPLMSEQGSLGSLWNTIAEGRGPVTLSLANTEWEDAVLHELFASLVNNRTIKTLDLSGITMTTPASDGTIHALSSLFEQNRTLEDINLGGGLNTQGLGPVIAGAFAGLTTNTRLRCLRLENLGMGSEGAIALHQALESNRTLQELHVDQNNLSVQGFVAILKLVQSMGSIINLPRPNIDLRTEQKRLDALVRALLESQSESQFLLLYSTGGDAKRAKAHFDMQTTARTASERDRRQIGMVVDDIMKTVAQNKQRWQAQQAITIARDMSIAPSLGGLSPISIPSARERSEGSKLSSFAGSRVSQMSNMTGSDLHDSPNALSPMTPLTPKPAWQSPTDGRYRKALDRDDMEPLALGQAYLDAVDAYTSIVQSDFRGS
;
A
#
# COMPACT_ATOMS: atom_id res chain seq x y z
N MET A 1 12.36 26.29 27.66
CA MET A 1 12.19 26.37 29.13
C MET A 1 12.57 27.77 29.59
N VAL A 2 12.24 28.14 30.83
CA VAL A 2 12.48 29.49 31.40
C VAL A 2 11.64 30.63 30.77
N GLU A 3 10.35 30.39 30.50
CA GLU A 3 9.34 31.47 30.56
C GLU A 3 7.90 30.97 30.81
N HIS A 4 7.75 29.80 31.46
CA HIS A 4 6.44 29.15 31.67
C HIS A 4 6.12 28.81 33.14
N GLN A 5 6.81 29.45 34.10
CA GLN A 5 6.61 29.25 35.54
C GLN A 5 6.54 30.59 36.30
N LYS A 6 5.44 31.32 36.14
CA LYS A 6 4.92 32.33 37.09
C LYS A 6 3.53 32.81 36.62
N LEU A 7 2.48 32.16 37.14
CA LEU A 7 1.07 32.60 37.26
C LEU A 7 0.20 31.35 37.52
N LYS A 8 0.33 30.78 38.73
CA LYS A 8 -0.50 29.66 39.20
C LYS A 8 -0.86 29.87 40.69
N THR A 9 -1.46 31.02 40.95
CA THR A 9 -2.01 31.46 42.24
C THR A 9 -3.29 32.26 41.95
N TYR A 10 -4.24 32.26 42.90
CA TYR A 10 -5.65 32.68 42.76
C TYR A 10 -6.54 31.66 42.04
N GLY A 11 -7.20 30.80 42.83
CA GLY A 11 -8.26 29.92 42.36
C GLY A 11 -9.58 30.67 42.22
N LEU A 12 -10.14 30.67 41.01
CA LEU A 12 -11.46 31.22 40.69
C LEU A 12 -12.28 30.14 39.97
N THR A 13 -13.61 30.16 40.13
CA THR A 13 -14.48 29.11 39.60
C THR A 13 -14.93 29.41 38.16
N PRO A 14 -15.32 28.39 37.35
CA PRO A 14 -15.65 28.59 35.93
C PRO A 14 -16.73 29.63 35.65
N ALA A 15 -17.66 29.86 36.58
CA ALA A 15 -18.71 30.86 36.45
C ALA A 15 -18.21 32.31 36.40
N GLN A 16 -17.01 32.60 36.91
CA GLN A 16 -16.47 33.96 37.02
C GLN A 16 -15.64 34.40 35.79
N MET A 17 -15.34 33.50 34.85
CA MET A 17 -14.70 33.86 33.57
C MET A 17 -15.69 34.30 32.47
N ALA A 18 -17.00 34.18 32.71
CA ALA A 18 -18.04 34.39 31.69
C ALA A 18 -18.42 35.87 31.43
N THR A 19 -17.91 36.83 32.21
CA THR A 19 -18.42 38.22 32.26
C THR A 19 -17.45 39.30 31.79
N MET A 20 -16.29 38.96 31.22
CA MET A 20 -15.30 39.94 30.70
C MET A 20 -15.16 39.96 29.16
N ALA A 21 -16.13 39.44 28.42
CA ALA A 21 -16.12 39.40 26.95
C ALA A 21 -17.40 40.03 26.34
N ALA A 22 -17.70 41.29 26.67
CA ALA A 22 -18.94 41.95 26.25
C ALA A 22 -18.80 43.47 25.99
N ARG A 23 -18.13 43.86 24.89
CA ARG A 23 -18.30 45.16 24.21
C ARG A 23 -17.64 45.14 22.83
N ASP A 24 -18.42 44.90 21.78
CA ASP A 24 -18.72 45.91 20.74
C ASP A 24 -19.74 45.39 19.72
N ARG A 25 -20.41 46.30 19.00
CA ARG A 25 -21.51 46.02 18.06
C ARG A 25 -21.12 46.37 16.63
N PRO A 26 -21.64 45.61 15.65
CA PRO A 26 -22.26 46.22 14.46
C PRO A 26 -23.80 46.19 14.52
N ALA A 27 -24.46 46.94 13.64
CA ALA A 27 -25.92 47.13 13.65
C ALA A 27 -26.70 46.09 12.81
N THR A 28 -28.01 46.01 13.06
CA THR A 28 -28.96 45.07 12.44
C THR A 28 -29.54 45.57 11.11
N PRO A 29 -29.85 44.67 10.16
CA PRO A 29 -30.92 44.84 9.19
C PRO A 29 -32.23 44.21 9.71
N VAL A 30 -33.39 44.79 9.36
CA VAL A 30 -34.73 44.32 9.77
C VAL A 30 -35.34 43.41 8.70
N GLN A 31 -36.11 42.40 9.13
CA GLN A 31 -36.82 41.47 8.26
C GLN A 31 -38.11 42.08 7.66
N SER A 32 -38.45 41.71 6.43
CA SER A 32 -39.85 41.55 6.03
C SER A 32 -40.03 40.47 4.94
N ARG A 33 -41.22 39.84 4.97
CA ARG A 33 -41.58 38.56 4.36
C ARG A 33 -41.51 38.53 2.82
N SER A 34 -41.14 37.36 2.29
CA SER A 34 -41.42 36.95 0.91
C SER A 34 -42.84 36.38 0.76
N THR A 35 -43.51 36.69 -0.37
CA THR A 35 -44.60 35.88 -0.93
C THR A 35 -44.36 35.65 -2.42
N ASN A 36 -44.75 34.48 -2.92
CA ASN A 36 -44.48 34.06 -4.30
C ASN A 36 -45.36 34.80 -5.32
N PHE A 37 -44.83 35.07 -6.52
CA PHE A 37 -45.53 34.75 -7.77
C PHE A 37 -44.57 34.70 -8.97
N VAL A 38 -44.91 33.87 -9.97
CA VAL A 38 -44.18 33.67 -11.23
C VAL A 38 -45.06 34.16 -12.38
N PRO A 39 -44.55 35.00 -13.30
CA PRO A 39 -44.57 34.57 -14.71
C PRO A 39 -43.44 35.12 -15.63
N LYS A 40 -43.07 34.26 -16.60
CA LYS A 40 -42.80 34.51 -18.04
C LYS A 40 -42.03 35.77 -18.51
N ALA A 41 -41.06 35.54 -19.40
CA ALA A 41 -40.46 36.57 -20.25
C ALA A 41 -41.19 36.71 -21.60
N SER A 42 -41.27 37.93 -22.14
CA SER A 42 -41.70 38.19 -23.53
C SER A 42 -41.25 39.57 -24.05
N SER A 43 -40.60 39.58 -25.22
CA SER A 43 -40.68 40.58 -26.30
C SER A 43 -40.63 42.11 -26.02
N SER A 44 -39.52 42.71 -26.49
CA SER A 44 -39.46 43.80 -27.50
C SER A 44 -39.84 45.28 -27.19
N SER A 45 -38.86 46.15 -27.54
CA SER A 45 -38.94 47.35 -28.42
C SER A 45 -39.44 48.74 -27.96
N ILE A 46 -38.53 49.73 -28.15
CA ILE A 46 -38.68 51.03 -28.88
C ILE A 46 -39.08 52.35 -28.14
N SER A 47 -38.31 53.40 -28.47
CA SER A 47 -38.61 54.88 -28.54
C SER A 47 -38.33 55.85 -27.37
N ALA A 48 -38.25 57.16 -27.75
CA ALA A 48 -37.99 58.40 -27.00
C ALA A 48 -36.54 58.59 -26.45
N ILE A 49 -35.68 59.53 -26.89
CA ILE A 49 -35.74 60.83 -27.62
C ILE A 49 -36.06 62.09 -26.77
N SER A 50 -35.00 62.77 -26.32
CA SER A 50 -34.86 64.24 -26.24
C SER A 50 -33.34 64.57 -26.27
N ARG A 51 -32.81 65.27 -27.29
CA ARG A 51 -32.85 66.71 -27.62
C ARG A 51 -32.11 67.62 -26.63
N ALA A 52 -30.86 67.95 -26.99
CA ALA A 52 -30.20 69.23 -26.66
C ALA A 52 -29.39 69.70 -27.90
N SER A 53 -29.28 71.01 -28.10
CA SER A 53 -28.90 71.65 -29.37
C SER A 53 -27.40 71.76 -29.64
N SER A 54 -27.05 71.86 -30.93
CA SER A 54 -25.71 72.18 -31.44
C SER A 54 -25.47 73.69 -31.56
N ILE A 55 -24.26 74.14 -31.22
CA ILE A 55 -23.64 75.38 -31.74
C ILE A 55 -22.21 75.01 -32.17
N SER A 56 -21.69 75.66 -33.22
CA SER A 56 -20.47 75.28 -33.96
C SER A 56 -19.46 76.43 -34.08
N SER A 57 -18.31 76.16 -34.75
CA SER A 57 -17.12 77.02 -34.94
C SER A 57 -16.26 77.21 -33.65
N SER A 58 -15.10 76.56 -33.49
CA SER A 58 -13.79 76.67 -34.19
C SER A 58 -12.96 77.88 -33.71
N THR A 59 -11.69 77.77 -33.31
CA THR A 59 -10.63 76.82 -33.72
C THR A 59 -9.68 76.51 -32.53
N ILE A 60 -8.62 75.72 -32.76
CA ILE A 60 -7.50 75.39 -31.83
C ILE A 60 -7.81 74.29 -30.80
N THR A 61 -8.07 73.07 -31.30
CA THR A 61 -7.57 71.82 -30.68
C THR A 61 -7.70 70.66 -31.66
N SER A 62 -6.59 70.01 -32.01
CA SER A 62 -6.58 68.75 -32.78
C SER A 62 -5.31 67.96 -32.48
N LEU A 63 -5.31 66.65 -32.77
CA LEU A 63 -4.26 65.67 -32.46
C LEU A 63 -4.14 65.23 -30.97
N GLN A 64 -5.28 64.93 -30.32
CA GLN A 64 -5.30 63.97 -29.21
C GLN A 64 -6.40 62.90 -29.41
N GLN A 65 -6.08 61.67 -28.99
CA GLN A 65 -6.96 60.50 -28.81
C GLN A 65 -8.01 60.23 -29.92
N ARG A 66 -7.58 59.57 -31.01
CA ARG A 66 -8.45 58.61 -31.72
C ARG A 66 -8.19 57.20 -31.18
N SER A 67 -9.13 56.66 -30.42
CA SER A 67 -9.18 55.24 -30.07
C SER A 67 -9.65 54.41 -31.27
N LEU A 68 -8.70 53.97 -32.11
CA LEU A 68 -9.00 53.12 -33.26
C LEU A 68 -9.20 51.66 -32.84
N SER A 69 -10.25 51.03 -33.38
CA SER A 69 -10.48 49.59 -33.29
C SER A 69 -9.41 48.83 -34.08
N LEU A 70 -8.51 48.15 -33.37
CA LEU A 70 -7.39 47.38 -33.92
C LEU A 70 -7.87 46.05 -34.55
N SER A 71 -8.72 46.12 -35.58
CA SER A 71 -9.20 44.97 -36.36
C SER A 71 -8.63 44.87 -37.77
N ASP A 72 -8.19 45.98 -38.38
CA ASP A 72 -7.86 46.03 -39.81
C ASP A 72 -6.53 46.72 -40.16
N ARG A 73 -5.51 45.88 -40.41
CA ARG A 73 -4.30 46.12 -41.24
C ARG A 73 -3.30 47.20 -40.77
N PRO A 74 -2.06 47.22 -41.30
CA PRO A 74 -1.30 46.14 -41.96
C PRO A 74 -0.05 45.71 -41.15
N ALA A 75 0.34 44.43 -41.23
CA ALA A 75 1.59 43.93 -40.66
C ALA A 75 2.80 44.29 -41.54
N GLY A 76 3.13 45.58 -41.61
CA GLY A 76 4.30 46.11 -42.32
C GLY A 76 5.47 46.43 -41.39
N GLU A 77 6.70 46.27 -41.87
CA GLU A 77 7.90 46.59 -41.09
C GLU A 77 7.94 48.10 -40.74
N GLY A 78 7.91 48.41 -39.44
CA GLY A 78 7.83 49.79 -38.94
C GLY A 78 6.42 50.37 -38.84
N ALA A 79 5.35 49.56 -38.87
CA ALA A 79 4.01 49.99 -38.47
C ALA A 79 3.97 50.45 -37.00
N ILE A 80 3.12 51.42 -36.69
CA ILE A 80 2.88 51.94 -35.32
C ILE A 80 1.68 51.20 -34.73
N LEU A 81 1.92 50.47 -33.63
CA LEU A 81 0.88 49.69 -32.94
C LEU A 81 0.30 50.44 -31.74
N HIS A 82 1.12 51.26 -31.08
CA HIS A 82 0.70 52.15 -30.00
C HIS A 82 1.67 53.32 -29.85
N MET A 83 1.20 54.47 -29.36
CA MET A 83 2.02 55.67 -29.19
C MET A 83 1.44 56.61 -28.14
N GLY A 84 2.29 57.27 -27.35
CA GLY A 84 1.82 58.17 -26.29
C GLY A 84 2.94 58.80 -25.46
N ALA A 85 2.61 59.86 -24.74
CA ALA A 85 3.51 60.45 -23.73
C ALA A 85 3.47 59.61 -22.45
N VAL A 86 4.63 59.21 -21.95
CA VAL A 86 4.76 58.41 -20.73
C VAL A 86 5.90 58.93 -19.86
N THR A 87 5.83 58.66 -18.56
CA THR A 87 7.00 58.78 -17.68
C THR A 87 7.56 57.39 -17.45
N HIS A 88 8.87 57.17 -17.59
CA HIS A 88 9.48 55.86 -17.35
C HIS A 88 10.69 55.96 -16.40
N THR A 89 11.03 54.83 -15.79
CA THR A 89 12.26 54.66 -15.00
C THR A 89 12.80 53.23 -15.15
N PHE A 90 14.11 53.09 -14.94
CA PHE A 90 14.82 51.82 -14.94
C PHE A 90 15.25 51.50 -13.50
N GLU A 91 14.97 50.29 -13.03
CA GLU A 91 15.09 49.91 -11.61
C GLU A 91 16.55 49.64 -11.17
N ALA A 92 17.49 49.66 -12.12
CA ALA A 92 18.89 49.23 -11.95
C ALA A 92 19.85 50.28 -11.34
N SER A 93 19.37 51.30 -10.60
CA SER A 93 20.27 52.26 -9.94
C SER A 93 19.70 52.89 -8.66
N LEU A 94 20.59 53.26 -7.74
CA LEU A 94 20.28 53.90 -6.45
C LEU A 94 19.64 55.29 -6.57
N PHE A 95 19.57 55.87 -7.77
CA PHE A 95 18.97 57.17 -8.05
C PHE A 95 18.05 57.07 -9.27
N SER A 96 16.81 56.61 -9.07
CA SER A 96 15.80 56.37 -10.12
C SER A 96 15.34 57.66 -10.81
N LYS A 97 16.09 58.09 -11.85
CA LYS A 97 15.76 59.27 -12.64
C LYS A 97 14.57 59.01 -13.58
N PHE A 98 13.38 59.40 -13.13
CA PHE A 98 12.18 59.45 -13.95
C PHE A 98 12.39 60.34 -15.20
N LYS A 99 12.08 59.82 -16.38
CA LYS A 99 12.15 60.54 -17.66
C LYS A 99 10.76 60.64 -18.27
N LYS A 100 10.37 61.85 -18.71
CA LYS A 100 9.17 62.07 -19.54
C LYS A 100 9.59 62.04 -21.01
N ASP A 101 9.14 61.02 -21.73
CA ASP A 101 9.39 60.81 -23.16
C ASP A 101 8.08 60.45 -23.88
N TYR A 102 8.07 60.63 -25.20
CA TYR A 102 7.05 60.13 -26.11
C TYR A 102 7.47 58.77 -26.66
N CYS A 103 6.75 57.71 -26.30
CA CYS A 103 7.08 56.36 -26.71
C CYS A 103 6.24 55.88 -27.90
N ILE A 104 6.84 55.02 -28.73
CA ILE A 104 6.21 54.39 -29.89
C ILE A 104 6.49 52.88 -29.84
N LEU A 105 5.43 52.09 -29.85
CA LEU A 105 5.48 50.64 -30.03
C LEU A 105 5.40 50.31 -31.52
N THR A 106 6.44 49.67 -32.03
CA THR A 106 6.47 49.06 -33.37
C THR A 106 6.40 47.53 -33.25
N SER A 107 6.36 46.81 -34.37
CA SER A 107 6.33 45.34 -34.35
C SER A 107 7.59 44.67 -33.77
N LYS A 108 8.77 45.31 -33.77
CA LYS A 108 10.03 44.69 -33.28
C LYS A 108 10.58 45.32 -31.99
N GLU A 109 10.20 46.56 -31.72
CA GLU A 109 10.88 47.41 -30.74
C GLU A 109 9.97 48.48 -30.14
N LEU A 110 10.23 48.80 -28.87
CA LEU A 110 9.65 49.92 -28.15
C LEU A 110 10.66 51.07 -28.12
N LEU A 111 10.27 52.19 -28.70
CA LEU A 111 11.12 53.35 -28.97
C LEU A 111 10.74 54.54 -28.07
N HIS A 112 11.69 55.43 -27.78
CA HIS A 112 11.46 56.63 -26.97
C HIS A 112 12.04 57.90 -27.62
N PHE A 113 11.31 59.02 -27.53
CA PHE A 113 11.67 60.31 -28.12
C PHE A 113 11.36 61.46 -27.14
N LYS A 114 12.23 62.47 -27.03
CA LYS A 114 12.02 63.59 -26.08
C LYS A 114 10.70 64.36 -26.25
N THR A 115 10.13 64.38 -27.46
CA THR A 115 8.81 64.97 -27.74
C THR A 115 8.13 64.24 -28.91
N SER A 116 6.80 64.35 -28.99
CA SER A 116 6.01 63.90 -30.14
C SER A 116 6.50 64.52 -31.47
N GLN A 117 6.93 65.78 -31.45
CA GLN A 117 7.52 66.49 -32.60
C GLN A 117 8.84 65.89 -33.10
N LYS A 118 9.61 65.21 -32.25
CA LYS A 118 10.82 64.47 -32.68
C LYS A 118 10.47 63.08 -33.19
N ALA A 119 9.48 62.43 -32.59
CA ALA A 119 8.96 61.18 -33.10
C ALA A 119 8.35 61.33 -34.52
N SER A 120 7.64 62.42 -34.82
CA SER A 120 7.05 62.69 -36.14
C SER A 120 8.06 62.99 -37.26
N GLN A 121 9.35 63.17 -36.93
CA GLN A 121 10.44 63.22 -37.92
C GLN A 121 10.84 61.82 -38.42
N SER A 122 10.66 60.78 -37.58
CA SER A 122 10.93 59.38 -37.94
C SER A 122 9.67 58.61 -38.36
N PHE A 123 8.50 59.04 -37.91
CA PHE A 123 7.22 58.37 -38.10
C PHE A 123 6.17 59.30 -38.72
N ASP A 124 5.26 58.73 -39.49
CA ASP A 124 4.05 59.38 -39.98
C ASP A 124 2.87 58.90 -39.13
N PHE A 125 2.28 59.82 -38.36
CA PHE A 125 1.15 59.55 -37.47
C PHE A 125 -0.21 59.53 -38.19
N THR A 126 -0.27 60.00 -39.44
CA THR A 126 -1.50 59.90 -40.26
C THR A 126 -1.55 58.57 -41.01
N LEU A 127 -0.39 58.05 -41.42
CA LEU A 127 -0.23 56.74 -42.07
C LEU A 127 0.17 55.61 -41.12
N MET A 128 0.25 55.90 -39.80
CA MET A 128 0.61 54.97 -38.71
C MET A 128 1.84 54.09 -39.02
N LYS A 129 2.89 54.67 -39.60
CA LYS A 129 4.09 53.94 -40.06
C LYS A 129 5.36 54.77 -40.03
N ARG A 130 6.52 54.11 -39.97
CA ARG A 130 7.85 54.70 -40.13
C ARG A 130 7.97 55.39 -41.50
N ARG A 131 8.62 56.56 -41.55
CA ARG A 131 8.93 57.25 -42.81
C ARG A 131 10.02 56.48 -43.57
N PRO A 132 9.90 56.33 -44.91
CA PRO A 132 10.92 55.64 -45.70
C PRO A 132 12.29 56.32 -45.58
N ASN A 133 13.36 55.54 -45.71
CA ASN A 133 14.76 55.95 -45.65
C ASN A 133 15.26 56.57 -44.32
N VAL A 134 14.39 56.80 -43.31
CA VAL A 134 14.84 57.26 -41.99
C VAL A 134 15.42 56.11 -41.17
N LYS A 135 16.73 56.14 -40.92
CA LYS A 135 17.39 55.27 -39.93
C LYS A 135 17.12 55.81 -38.51
N ILE A 136 16.65 54.94 -37.62
CA ILE A 136 16.51 55.25 -36.20
C ILE A 136 17.89 55.10 -35.56
N SER A 137 18.29 56.06 -34.73
CA SER A 137 19.53 56.01 -33.95
C SER A 137 19.37 55.04 -32.79
N SER A 138 20.41 54.27 -32.46
CA SER A 138 20.47 53.38 -31.28
C SER A 138 20.02 54.09 -29.98
N SER A 139 20.27 55.40 -29.87
CA SER A 139 19.83 56.30 -28.79
C SER A 139 18.31 56.50 -28.65
N HIS A 140 17.48 55.84 -29.46
CA HIS A 140 16.02 55.87 -29.40
C HIS A 140 15.38 54.51 -29.08
N HIS A 141 16.15 53.43 -29.01
CA HIS A 141 15.64 52.09 -28.72
C HIS A 141 15.58 51.90 -27.20
N MET A 142 14.38 51.71 -26.65
CA MET A 142 14.21 51.51 -25.20
C MET A 142 14.30 50.02 -24.83
N LEU A 143 13.65 49.15 -25.61
CA LEU A 143 13.80 47.69 -25.54
C LEU A 143 13.38 47.00 -26.84
N SER A 144 13.90 45.79 -27.06
CA SER A 144 13.47 44.88 -28.13
C SER A 144 12.35 43.97 -27.62
N ILE A 145 11.32 43.73 -28.43
CA ILE A 145 10.16 42.93 -28.03
C ILE A 145 10.55 41.45 -27.79
N ASN A 146 11.42 40.89 -28.61
CA ASN A 146 11.99 39.54 -28.44
C ASN A 146 12.77 39.33 -27.12
N GLY A 147 13.09 40.41 -26.40
CA GLY A 147 13.72 40.35 -25.08
C GLY A 147 12.74 40.32 -23.91
N VAL A 148 11.45 40.62 -24.12
CA VAL A 148 10.44 40.72 -23.06
C VAL A 148 10.07 39.33 -22.55
N ILE A 149 10.13 39.13 -21.22
CA ILE A 149 9.63 37.92 -20.56
C ILE A 149 8.15 38.08 -20.20
N GLY A 150 7.73 39.27 -19.76
CA GLY A 150 6.32 39.56 -19.49
C GLY A 150 6.02 41.00 -19.05
N VAL A 151 4.75 41.35 -19.10
CA VAL A 151 4.22 42.68 -18.76
C VAL A 151 3.19 42.56 -17.63
N HIS A 152 3.39 43.26 -16.52
CA HIS A 152 2.52 43.19 -15.33
C HIS A 152 2.18 44.58 -14.74
N TYR A 153 1.05 44.73 -14.08
CA TYR A 153 0.70 45.97 -13.35
C TYR A 153 1.52 46.14 -12.07
N VAL A 154 1.85 47.38 -11.70
CA VAL A 154 2.52 47.63 -10.40
C VAL A 154 1.48 47.49 -9.27
N PRO A 155 1.77 46.73 -8.19
CA PRO A 155 0.86 46.62 -7.06
C PRO A 155 0.45 47.99 -6.51
N GLN A 156 -0.84 48.14 -6.18
CA GLN A 156 -1.43 49.36 -5.62
C GLN A 156 -1.41 50.62 -6.52
N ASN A 157 -0.90 50.56 -7.76
CA ASN A 157 -0.84 51.71 -8.67
C ASN A 157 -1.50 51.41 -10.03
N THR A 158 -2.68 51.98 -10.28
CA THR A 158 -3.49 51.75 -11.49
C THR A 158 -3.02 52.52 -12.74
N THR A 159 -2.13 53.51 -12.59
CA THR A 159 -1.56 54.31 -13.71
C THR A 159 -0.14 53.87 -14.07
N SER A 160 0.28 52.67 -13.68
CA SER A 160 1.61 52.14 -14.02
C SER A 160 1.69 50.63 -14.22
N PHE A 161 2.66 50.22 -15.03
CA PHE A 161 2.98 48.83 -15.31
C PHE A 161 4.50 48.64 -15.45
N ARG A 162 4.99 47.43 -15.21
CA ARG A 162 6.39 47.02 -15.38
C ARG A 162 6.50 46.09 -16.59
N ILE A 163 7.52 46.30 -17.42
CA ILE A 163 7.98 45.37 -18.45
C ILE A 163 9.23 44.69 -17.91
N GLU A 164 9.20 43.36 -17.79
CA GLU A 164 10.35 42.53 -17.46
C GLU A 164 11.02 42.08 -18.77
N HIS A 165 12.30 42.42 -18.99
CA HIS A 165 13.01 42.00 -20.19
C HIS A 165 14.46 41.58 -19.90
N ILE A 166 15.02 40.76 -20.78
CA ILE A 166 16.45 40.48 -20.83
C ILE A 166 17.12 41.53 -21.72
N ASP A 167 18.23 42.07 -21.27
CA ASP A 167 19.14 42.87 -22.09
C ASP A 167 19.80 41.96 -23.15
N PRO A 168 19.64 42.23 -24.47
CA PRO A 168 20.19 41.37 -25.52
C PRO A 168 21.73 41.33 -25.53
N ILE A 169 22.41 42.31 -24.92
CA ILE A 169 23.88 42.38 -24.80
C ILE A 169 24.32 41.72 -23.50
N THR A 170 23.91 42.25 -22.33
CA THR A 170 24.44 41.77 -21.03
C THR A 170 23.80 40.46 -20.55
N LYS A 171 22.72 40.00 -21.19
CA LYS A 171 21.91 38.82 -20.81
C LYS A 171 21.32 38.86 -19.40
N LYS A 172 21.35 40.01 -18.72
CA LYS A 172 20.74 40.20 -17.40
C LYS A 172 19.26 40.55 -17.52
N LEU A 173 18.49 40.20 -16.49
CA LEU A 173 17.13 40.72 -16.32
C LEU A 173 17.19 42.21 -15.96
N THR A 174 16.39 43.02 -16.64
CA THR A 174 16.20 44.44 -16.39
C THR A 174 14.73 44.80 -16.51
N SER A 175 14.24 45.63 -15.59
CA SER A 175 12.86 46.10 -15.56
C SER A 175 12.74 47.55 -16.00
N VAL A 176 11.68 47.83 -16.77
CA VAL A 176 11.24 49.20 -17.09
C VAL A 176 9.87 49.42 -16.49
N ILE A 177 9.73 50.42 -15.60
CA ILE A 177 8.43 50.83 -15.07
C ILE A 177 7.94 52.03 -15.86
N ILE A 178 6.73 51.93 -16.40
CA ILE A 178 6.07 52.95 -17.23
C ILE A 178 4.84 53.46 -16.49
N PHE A 179 4.72 54.79 -16.41
CA PHE A 179 3.64 55.54 -15.79
C PHE A 179 2.90 56.36 -16.86
N THR A 180 1.58 56.27 -16.87
CA THR A 180 0.67 56.97 -17.77
C THR A 180 -0.10 58.08 -17.05
N ALA A 181 -0.86 58.90 -17.79
CA ALA A 181 -1.74 59.90 -17.19
C ALA A 181 -3.04 59.28 -16.66
N LEU A 182 -3.65 58.37 -17.42
CA LEU A 182 -4.91 57.72 -17.07
C LEU A 182 -4.77 56.19 -17.01
N GLN A 183 -5.61 55.55 -16.20
CA GLN A 183 -5.72 54.09 -16.11
C GLN A 183 -6.09 53.45 -17.47
N GLN A 184 -6.90 54.15 -18.27
CA GLN A 184 -7.26 53.71 -19.63
C GLN A 184 -6.04 53.64 -20.56
N ASP A 185 -5.09 54.58 -20.43
CA ASP A 185 -3.82 54.52 -21.17
C ASP A 185 -2.98 53.32 -20.72
N THR A 186 -2.93 53.02 -19.41
CA THR A 186 -2.21 51.84 -18.86
C THR A 186 -2.72 50.56 -19.51
N ILE A 187 -4.05 50.40 -19.53
CA ILE A 187 -4.74 49.25 -20.13
C ILE A 187 -4.48 49.21 -21.64
N GLY A 188 -4.46 50.34 -22.33
CA GLY A 188 -4.10 50.47 -23.74
C GLY A 188 -2.69 49.95 -24.04
N TRP A 189 -1.68 50.43 -23.30
CA TRP A 189 -0.29 50.00 -23.42
C TRP A 189 -0.09 48.51 -23.14
N VAL A 190 -0.62 48.02 -22.01
CA VAL A 190 -0.50 46.60 -21.62
C VAL A 190 -1.17 45.70 -22.67
N ASN A 191 -2.39 46.04 -23.12
CA ASN A 191 -3.09 45.25 -24.14
C ASN A 191 -2.46 45.36 -25.54
N ALA A 192 -1.69 46.41 -25.84
CA ALA A 192 -0.96 46.51 -27.10
C ALA A 192 0.33 45.65 -27.06
N LEU A 193 1.12 45.76 -25.99
CA LEU A 193 2.34 44.98 -25.78
C LEU A 193 2.05 43.47 -25.77
N ARG A 194 1.08 43.03 -24.96
CA ARG A 194 0.74 41.60 -24.83
C ARG A 194 0.26 40.98 -26.14
N ARG A 195 -0.59 41.68 -26.91
CA ARG A 195 -1.05 41.22 -28.23
C ARG A 195 0.06 41.15 -29.26
N LEU A 196 1.01 42.10 -29.25
CA LEU A 196 2.17 42.02 -30.14
C LEU A 196 3.05 40.81 -29.80
N ILE A 197 3.41 40.65 -28.52
CA ILE A 197 4.24 39.53 -28.07
C ILE A 197 3.57 38.20 -28.47
N GLN A 198 2.25 38.06 -28.24
CA GLN A 198 1.47 36.88 -28.63
C GLN A 198 1.47 36.57 -30.13
N GLN A 199 1.70 37.54 -31.02
CA GLN A 199 1.83 37.31 -32.46
C GLN A 199 3.23 36.79 -32.83
N ASP A 200 4.28 37.44 -32.31
CA ASP A 200 5.67 37.05 -32.54
C ASP A 200 6.09 35.76 -31.80
N LEU A 201 5.31 35.29 -30.80
CA LEU A 201 5.50 34.01 -30.09
C LEU A 201 5.70 32.80 -31.03
N SER A 202 5.16 32.88 -32.25
CA SER A 202 5.30 31.86 -33.28
C SER A 202 6.70 31.77 -33.91
N THR A 203 7.55 32.79 -33.75
CA THR A 203 8.78 32.94 -34.54
C THR A 203 10.09 32.69 -33.78
N HIS A 204 10.24 33.13 -32.51
CA HIS A 204 11.24 32.58 -31.58
C HIS A 204 11.28 33.26 -30.19
N SER A 205 11.58 32.45 -29.16
CA SER A 205 12.75 32.70 -28.31
C SER A 205 13.26 31.36 -27.74
N PRO A 206 14.26 30.73 -28.37
CA PRO A 206 14.76 29.44 -27.90
C PRO A 206 15.53 29.62 -26.58
N MET A 207 15.36 28.68 -25.66
CA MET A 207 16.35 28.51 -24.61
C MET A 207 17.68 28.08 -25.22
N SER A 208 18.79 28.39 -24.54
CA SER A 208 20.08 27.89 -25.02
C SER A 208 20.06 26.37 -24.94
N ALA A 209 20.76 25.69 -25.87
CA ALA A 209 20.87 24.23 -25.84
C ALA A 209 21.44 23.76 -24.49
N THR A 210 22.38 24.51 -23.93
CA THR A 210 23.01 24.30 -22.62
C THR A 210 22.02 24.42 -21.46
N ASP A 211 21.20 25.48 -21.42
CA ASP A 211 20.16 25.66 -20.39
C ASP A 211 19.18 24.47 -20.44
N ARG A 212 18.78 24.07 -21.66
CA ARG A 212 17.84 22.97 -21.87
C ARG A 212 18.43 21.62 -21.45
N SER A 213 19.69 21.34 -21.77
CA SER A 213 20.36 20.09 -21.37
C SER A 213 20.53 19.99 -19.85
N LEU A 214 20.88 21.09 -19.16
CA LEU A 214 21.01 21.12 -17.70
C LEU A 214 19.67 20.84 -16.98
N VAL A 215 18.57 21.38 -17.50
CA VAL A 215 17.22 21.09 -16.99
C VAL A 215 16.86 19.61 -17.20
N ILE A 216 17.11 19.07 -18.40
CA ILE A 216 16.84 17.66 -18.70
C ILE A 216 17.67 16.73 -17.80
N GLU A 217 18.97 17.01 -17.60
CA GLU A 217 19.85 16.23 -16.71
C GLU A 217 19.35 16.27 -15.25
N ARG A 218 18.96 17.45 -14.74
CA ARG A 218 18.37 17.64 -13.40
C ARG A 218 17.11 16.80 -13.20
N MET A 219 16.29 16.63 -14.24
CA MET A 219 15.05 15.86 -14.23
C MET A 219 15.29 14.35 -14.46
N GLN A 220 16.27 13.97 -15.28
CA GLN A 220 16.71 12.57 -15.43
C GLN A 220 17.24 12.01 -14.10
N LYS A 221 18.02 12.79 -13.35
CA LYS A 221 18.44 12.49 -11.96
C LYS A 221 17.28 12.35 -10.97
N GLN A 222 16.04 12.67 -11.36
CA GLN A 222 14.82 12.47 -10.58
C GLN A 222 13.84 11.48 -11.23
N LYS A 223 14.25 10.83 -12.35
CA LYS A 223 13.43 9.95 -13.21
C LYS A 223 12.16 10.62 -13.79
N ASP A 224 12.17 11.94 -13.90
CA ASP A 224 10.96 12.78 -14.04
C ASP A 224 10.76 13.35 -15.46
N THR A 225 11.28 12.64 -16.48
CA THR A 225 11.23 13.07 -17.89
C THR A 225 10.10 12.41 -18.68
N HIS A 226 9.69 13.07 -19.76
CA HIS A 226 8.78 12.50 -20.76
C HIS A 226 9.55 11.54 -21.70
N ALA A 227 8.83 10.74 -22.50
CA ALA A 227 9.43 9.80 -23.45
C ALA A 227 10.18 10.52 -24.59
N SER A 228 9.64 11.64 -25.04
CA SER A 228 10.31 12.62 -25.90
C SER A 228 10.87 13.76 -25.03
N THR A 229 12.11 14.15 -25.28
CA THR A 229 12.74 15.30 -24.63
C THR A 229 12.52 16.61 -25.41
N GLU A 230 11.88 16.57 -26.58
CA GLU A 230 11.56 17.74 -27.41
C GLU A 230 10.25 18.39 -26.97
N ASP A 231 9.24 17.57 -26.63
CA ASP A 231 7.93 18.02 -26.14
C ASP A 231 7.97 18.67 -24.74
N MET A 232 9.12 18.59 -24.05
CA MET A 232 9.30 19.13 -22.70
C MET A 232 9.13 20.65 -22.66
N GLN A 233 8.12 21.09 -21.91
CA GLN A 233 7.78 22.50 -21.72
C GLN A 233 8.71 23.13 -20.68
N ILE A 234 9.73 23.80 -21.21
CA ILE A 234 10.74 24.53 -20.44
C ILE A 234 10.73 25.98 -20.95
N ARG A 235 10.60 26.95 -20.04
CA ARG A 235 10.50 28.40 -20.34
C ARG A 235 11.26 29.22 -19.30
N ARG A 236 11.76 30.39 -19.70
CA ARG A 236 12.23 31.41 -18.74
C ARG A 236 11.03 32.24 -18.26
N VAL A 237 10.91 32.43 -16.96
CA VAL A 237 9.84 33.22 -16.31
C VAL A 237 10.44 34.10 -15.22
N VAL A 238 9.71 35.10 -14.76
CA VAL A 238 10.07 35.89 -13.59
C VAL A 238 9.26 35.41 -12.40
N MET A 239 9.93 34.96 -11.33
CA MET A 239 9.29 34.68 -10.04
C MET A 239 9.27 35.95 -9.19
N LYS A 240 8.15 36.17 -8.50
CA LYS A 240 7.94 37.33 -7.62
C LYS A 240 7.68 36.87 -6.19
N GLN A 241 8.34 37.53 -5.23
CA GLN A 241 8.10 37.32 -3.80
C GLN A 241 8.08 38.67 -3.07
N GLN A 242 7.03 38.94 -2.31
CA GLN A 242 7.04 40.06 -1.35
C GLN A 242 7.68 39.58 -0.05
N ARG A 243 8.63 40.36 0.46
CA ARG A 243 9.30 40.11 1.75
C ARG A 243 9.06 41.29 2.68
N ALA A 244 8.59 41.02 3.89
CA ALA A 244 8.53 42.05 4.93
C ALA A 244 9.94 42.62 5.18
N LYS A 245 10.06 43.94 5.08
CA LYS A 245 11.27 44.71 5.39
C LYS A 245 10.82 45.95 6.19
N PRO A 246 10.35 45.76 7.44
CA PRO A 246 9.87 46.85 8.27
C PRO A 246 10.95 47.94 8.40
N THR A 247 10.53 49.18 8.24
CA THR A 247 11.35 50.38 8.48
C THR A 247 10.82 51.08 9.74
N PRO A 248 11.62 51.92 10.43
CA PRO A 248 11.16 52.65 11.61
C PRO A 248 9.84 53.40 11.38
N ASP A 249 9.70 54.02 10.21
CA ASP A 249 8.52 54.81 9.82
C ASP A 249 7.37 53.98 9.22
N ASN A 250 7.56 52.67 9.00
CA ASN A 250 6.54 51.79 8.43
C ASN A 250 6.79 50.30 8.80
N PRO A 251 6.14 49.78 9.86
CA PRO A 251 6.28 48.37 10.27
C PRO A 251 5.65 47.37 9.29
N HIS A 252 4.86 47.83 8.31
CA HIS A 252 4.29 47.00 7.24
C HIS A 252 5.00 47.17 5.89
N ALA A 253 6.14 47.87 5.85
CA ALA A 253 6.94 47.99 4.65
C ALA A 253 7.37 46.60 4.14
N SER A 254 7.18 46.37 2.84
CA SER A 254 7.61 45.17 2.15
C SER A 254 8.43 45.53 0.92
N LYS A 255 9.47 44.73 0.63
CA LYS A 255 10.21 44.81 -0.64
C LYS A 255 9.67 43.72 -1.55
N GLU A 256 9.26 44.09 -2.76
CA GLU A 256 9.07 43.14 -3.85
C GLU A 256 10.44 42.68 -4.35
N ILE A 257 10.64 41.36 -4.42
CA ILE A 257 11.86 40.73 -4.94
C ILE A 257 11.48 39.99 -6.22
N ILE A 258 12.34 40.12 -7.24
CA ILE A 258 12.08 39.75 -8.62
C ILE A 258 13.26 38.87 -9.06
N LEU A 259 12.98 37.63 -9.46
CA LEU A 259 14.00 36.60 -9.67
C LEU A 259 13.80 35.90 -11.02
N PRO A 260 14.77 35.97 -11.97
CA PRO A 260 14.68 35.23 -13.22
C PRO A 260 14.94 33.74 -12.98
N VAL A 261 13.99 32.90 -13.35
CA VAL A 261 14.04 31.44 -13.15
C VAL A 261 13.63 30.69 -14.42
N ILE A 262 14.06 29.45 -14.51
CA ILE A 262 13.61 28.50 -15.53
C ILE A 262 12.47 27.68 -14.93
N PHE A 263 11.28 27.80 -15.53
CA PHE A 263 10.13 26.97 -15.22
C PHE A 263 10.11 25.76 -16.16
N ALA A 264 10.04 24.55 -15.60
CA ALA A 264 9.96 23.31 -16.39
C ALA A 264 8.84 22.41 -15.86
N ILE A 265 8.12 21.76 -16.77
CA ILE A 265 7.12 20.73 -16.45
C ILE A 265 7.71 19.36 -16.79
N GLY A 266 7.74 18.47 -15.80
CA GLY A 266 8.09 17.06 -15.95
C GLY A 266 6.88 16.15 -15.84
N ARG A 267 7.13 14.84 -15.75
CA ARG A 267 6.10 13.81 -15.69
C ARG A 267 5.23 13.93 -14.44
N ASN A 268 5.88 14.07 -13.28
CA ASN A 268 5.28 14.02 -11.95
C ASN A 268 5.51 15.34 -11.16
N SER A 269 6.44 16.21 -11.57
CA SER A 269 6.76 17.48 -10.88
C SER A 269 6.98 18.66 -11.84
N MET A 270 6.72 19.86 -11.34
CA MET A 270 7.25 21.11 -11.91
C MET A 270 8.55 21.52 -11.20
N TYR A 271 9.39 22.27 -11.91
CA TYR A 271 10.70 22.73 -11.46
C TYR A 271 10.87 24.24 -11.64
N VAL A 272 11.54 24.88 -10.67
CA VAL A 272 11.82 26.32 -10.59
C VAL A 272 13.33 26.50 -10.40
N LEU A 273 14.08 26.43 -11.50
CA LEU A 273 15.54 26.34 -11.53
C LEU A 273 16.20 27.73 -11.74
N PRO A 274 17.46 27.94 -11.31
CA PRO A 274 18.15 29.20 -11.55
C PRO A 274 18.45 29.41 -13.05
N HIS A 275 18.47 30.66 -13.52
CA HIS A 275 18.72 30.94 -14.94
C HIS A 275 20.18 30.63 -15.38
N ILE A 276 21.18 30.89 -14.54
CA ILE A 276 22.60 30.77 -14.91
C ILE A 276 23.38 29.97 -13.86
N ILE A 277 23.47 30.48 -12.63
CA ILE A 277 24.05 29.80 -11.45
C ILE A 277 23.11 30.07 -10.26
N ALA A 278 23.01 29.14 -9.31
CA ALA A 278 22.30 29.37 -8.05
C ALA A 278 23.08 30.35 -7.16
N ASP A 279 22.77 31.63 -7.29
CA ASP A 279 23.35 32.68 -6.45
C ASP A 279 22.75 32.72 -5.03
N GLU A 280 23.28 33.62 -4.21
CA GLU A 280 22.89 33.83 -2.83
C GLU A 280 21.53 34.53 -2.65
N GLU A 281 20.87 35.02 -3.69
CA GLU A 281 19.50 35.53 -3.61
C GLU A 281 18.50 34.42 -3.99
N TYR A 282 18.77 33.66 -5.06
CA TYR A 282 18.01 32.46 -5.44
C TYR A 282 17.86 31.47 -4.28
N LYS A 283 18.97 31.08 -3.61
CA LYS A 283 18.94 30.13 -2.48
C LYS A 283 18.11 30.60 -1.28
N LYS A 284 17.94 31.93 -1.12
CA LYS A 284 17.17 32.52 0.00
C LYS A 284 15.67 32.64 -0.32
N ILE A 285 15.29 32.50 -1.59
CA ILE A 285 13.91 32.60 -2.10
C ILE A 285 13.35 31.20 -2.38
N VAL A 286 14.12 30.37 -3.10
CA VAL A 286 13.72 29.07 -3.63
C VAL A 286 14.25 27.95 -2.71
N ILE A 287 13.54 27.71 -1.61
CA ILE A 287 13.89 26.69 -0.59
C ILE A 287 13.77 25.26 -1.14
N ARG A 288 12.91 25.04 -2.14
CA ARG A 288 12.83 23.82 -2.96
C ARG A 288 12.71 24.22 -4.42
N ASP A 289 13.50 23.58 -5.28
CA ASP A 289 13.48 23.76 -6.73
C ASP A 289 12.47 22.83 -7.44
N ARG A 290 11.99 21.78 -6.75
CA ARG A 290 11.03 20.77 -7.24
C ARG A 290 9.73 20.80 -6.44
N HIS A 291 8.59 20.78 -7.13
CA HIS A 291 7.25 20.65 -6.55
C HIS A 291 6.43 19.61 -7.34
N GLY A 292 5.86 18.60 -6.68
CA GLY A 292 5.00 17.61 -7.34
C GLY A 292 3.72 18.23 -7.90
N LEU A 293 3.26 17.78 -9.07
CA LEU A 293 2.12 18.38 -9.76
C LEU A 293 0.80 18.20 -8.98
N LEU A 294 0.64 17.08 -8.26
CA LEU A 294 -0.55 16.82 -7.43
C LEU A 294 -0.51 17.58 -6.09
N ALA A 295 0.58 18.28 -5.77
CA ALA A 295 0.63 19.24 -4.67
C ALA A 295 -0.02 20.59 -5.01
N ILE A 296 -0.34 20.87 -6.27
CA ILE A 296 -1.03 22.11 -6.67
C ILE A 296 -2.45 22.12 -6.07
N GLN A 297 -2.75 23.14 -5.27
CA GLN A 297 -4.05 23.37 -4.63
C GLN A 297 -4.93 24.30 -5.46
N ASN A 298 -4.38 25.44 -5.90
CA ASN A 298 -5.09 26.44 -6.70
C ASN A 298 -4.23 26.92 -7.87
N ILE A 299 -4.87 27.22 -9.00
CA ILE A 299 -4.26 27.90 -10.16
C ILE A 299 -5.06 29.18 -10.44
N THR A 300 -4.39 30.33 -10.40
CA THR A 300 -5.00 31.66 -10.63
C THR A 300 -4.38 32.36 -11.84
N TYR A 301 -5.21 32.86 -12.77
CA TYR A 301 -4.78 33.68 -13.90
C TYR A 301 -5.88 34.67 -14.32
N SER A 302 -5.71 35.95 -13.97
CA SER A 302 -6.78 36.95 -14.10
C SER A 302 -7.08 37.40 -15.55
N GLY A 303 -6.23 37.05 -16.52
CA GLY A 303 -6.31 37.55 -17.89
C GLY A 303 -5.89 39.02 -18.09
N ARG A 304 -5.76 39.80 -17.01
CA ARG A 304 -5.50 41.26 -17.07
C ARG A 304 -4.08 41.60 -17.53
N ASP A 305 -3.11 40.82 -17.10
CA ASP A 305 -1.68 40.95 -17.42
C ASP A 305 -1.01 39.57 -17.44
N ASP A 306 0.31 39.51 -17.58
CA ASP A 306 1.08 38.25 -17.69
C ASP A 306 1.32 37.53 -16.35
N THR A 307 0.65 37.96 -15.26
CA THR A 307 0.81 37.35 -13.93
C THR A 307 -0.07 36.12 -13.75
N PHE A 308 0.52 35.00 -13.33
CA PHE A 308 -0.20 33.82 -12.85
C PHE A 308 0.32 33.39 -11.47
N GLU A 309 -0.54 32.70 -10.72
CA GLU A 309 -0.26 32.31 -9.34
C GLU A 309 -0.58 30.83 -9.10
N LEU A 310 0.27 30.14 -8.36
CA LEU A 310 0.09 28.75 -7.96
C LEU A 310 0.14 28.65 -6.43
N THR A 311 -0.89 28.06 -5.81
CA THR A 311 -0.84 27.67 -4.39
C THR A 311 -0.42 26.22 -4.29
N ILE A 312 0.68 25.92 -3.61
CA ILE A 312 1.27 24.57 -3.50
C ILE A 312 1.17 24.08 -2.06
N ARG A 313 0.60 22.89 -1.86
CA ARG A 313 0.57 22.19 -0.56
C ARG A 313 1.99 21.78 -0.16
N HIS A 314 2.38 22.03 1.08
CA HIS A 314 3.64 21.54 1.64
C HIS A 314 3.39 20.53 2.75
N VAL A 315 4.31 19.57 2.91
CA VAL A 315 4.30 18.58 4.00
C VAL A 315 4.63 19.29 5.30
N ALA A 316 3.84 19.06 6.35
CA ALA A 316 4.04 19.60 7.70
C ALA A 316 4.24 21.14 7.74
N SER A 317 3.63 21.87 6.81
CA SER A 317 3.68 23.34 6.73
C SER A 317 2.58 23.89 5.82
N ASP A 318 2.29 25.19 5.97
CA ASP A 318 1.27 25.91 5.19
C ASP A 318 1.45 25.78 3.68
N SER A 319 0.33 25.82 2.95
CA SER A 319 0.34 25.94 1.49
C SER A 319 0.98 27.27 1.06
N LYS A 320 2.03 27.20 0.24
CA LYS A 320 2.80 28.37 -0.21
C LYS A 320 2.27 28.90 -1.53
N LYS A 321 2.08 30.22 -1.61
CA LYS A 321 1.73 30.93 -2.84
C LYS A 321 3.00 31.32 -3.61
N LEU A 322 3.11 30.81 -4.84
CA LEU A 322 4.14 31.20 -5.80
C LEU A 322 3.49 32.12 -6.85
N VAL A 323 4.15 33.24 -7.16
CA VAL A 323 3.68 34.21 -8.15
C VAL A 323 4.70 34.32 -9.27
N PHE A 324 4.25 34.21 -10.51
CA PHE A 324 5.08 34.21 -11.70
C PHE A 324 4.56 35.19 -12.75
N VAL A 325 5.46 35.73 -13.56
CA VAL A 325 5.14 36.58 -14.71
C VAL A 325 5.78 35.99 -15.96
N SER A 326 4.98 35.80 -17.02
CA SER A 326 5.46 35.40 -18.35
C SER A 326 4.38 35.64 -19.41
N SER A 327 4.73 36.19 -20.58
CA SER A 327 3.80 36.28 -21.72
C SER A 327 3.39 34.92 -22.30
N PHE A 328 3.98 33.82 -21.81
CA PHE A 328 3.52 32.44 -22.06
C PHE A 328 2.49 31.94 -21.03
N CYS A 329 2.00 32.78 -20.11
CA CYS A 329 1.15 32.39 -18.97
C CYS A 329 -0.05 31.49 -19.35
N GLU A 330 -0.75 31.80 -20.44
CA GLU A 330 -1.91 31.01 -20.90
C GLU A 330 -1.51 29.61 -21.35
N ASN A 331 -0.38 29.49 -22.05
CA ASN A 331 0.19 28.19 -22.43
C ASN A 331 0.70 27.45 -21.19
N ILE A 332 1.44 28.09 -20.28
CA ILE A 332 1.93 27.46 -19.06
C ILE A 332 0.77 26.91 -18.21
N VAL A 333 -0.31 27.68 -18.06
CA VAL A 333 -1.53 27.23 -17.36
C VAL A 333 -2.22 26.08 -18.09
N LYS A 334 -2.32 26.11 -19.43
CA LYS A 334 -2.87 25.01 -20.23
C LYS A 334 -2.05 23.72 -20.05
N GLU A 335 -0.73 23.79 -20.18
CA GLU A 335 0.16 22.63 -20.11
C GLU A 335 0.24 22.06 -18.68
N LEU A 336 0.22 22.89 -17.63
CA LEU A 336 0.08 22.42 -16.25
C LEU A 336 -1.22 21.64 -16.04
N ARG A 337 -2.34 22.12 -16.59
CA ARG A 337 -3.64 21.42 -16.52
C ARG A 337 -3.60 20.10 -17.27
N GLN A 338 -2.98 20.04 -18.46
CA GLN A 338 -2.84 18.81 -19.24
C GLN A 338 -1.95 17.79 -18.52
N ALA A 339 -0.84 18.22 -17.94
CA ALA A 339 0.05 17.35 -17.16
C ALA A 339 -0.68 16.75 -15.94
N ILE A 340 -1.44 17.56 -15.18
CA ILE A 340 -2.24 17.05 -14.06
C ILE A 340 -3.36 16.11 -14.55
N SER A 341 -4.07 16.46 -15.62
CA SER A 341 -5.15 15.62 -16.19
C SER A 341 -4.64 14.25 -16.64
N ASN A 342 -3.45 14.19 -17.23
CA ASN A 342 -2.77 12.95 -17.60
C ASN A 342 -2.37 12.09 -16.38
N LEU A 343 -2.16 12.68 -15.21
CA LEU A 343 -1.84 11.94 -13.97
C LEU A 343 -3.08 11.36 -13.27
N VAL A 344 -4.27 11.97 -13.41
CA VAL A 344 -5.52 11.48 -12.81
C VAL A 344 -6.59 11.10 -13.86
N PRO A 345 -6.26 10.22 -14.84
CA PRO A 345 -7.06 10.08 -16.06
C PRO A 345 -8.43 9.40 -15.88
N PHE A 346 -8.72 8.88 -14.68
CA PHE A 346 -10.02 8.29 -14.32
C PHE A 346 -10.94 9.26 -13.56
N TYR A 347 -10.43 10.40 -13.10
CA TYR A 347 -11.13 11.25 -12.13
C TYR A 347 -11.79 12.46 -12.84
N PRO A 348 -13.12 12.66 -12.72
CA PRO A 348 -13.88 13.53 -13.62
C PRO A 348 -13.77 15.03 -13.30
N THR A 349 -13.12 15.41 -12.20
CA THR A 349 -12.92 16.80 -11.76
C THR A 349 -11.44 17.07 -11.50
N PRO A 350 -10.93 18.29 -11.72
CA PRO A 350 -9.53 18.59 -11.42
C PRO A 350 -9.24 18.51 -9.90
N PRO A 351 -8.09 18.00 -9.46
CA PRO A 351 -7.70 17.91 -8.04
C PRO A 351 -7.23 19.25 -7.42
N TYR A 352 -7.55 20.36 -8.09
CA TYR A 352 -7.15 21.73 -7.76
C TYR A 352 -8.30 22.71 -8.09
N SER A 353 -8.36 23.84 -7.38
CA SER A 353 -9.29 24.93 -7.70
C SER A 353 -8.76 25.77 -8.87
N LEU A 354 -9.64 26.20 -9.76
CA LEU A 354 -9.28 27.02 -10.93
C LEU A 354 -9.94 28.40 -10.84
N ASN A 355 -9.13 29.46 -10.81
CA ASN A 355 -9.60 30.86 -10.82
C ASN A 355 -8.97 31.60 -12.01
N VAL A 356 -9.51 31.35 -13.21
CA VAL A 356 -8.94 31.85 -14.47
C VAL A 356 -9.98 32.55 -15.34
N ALA A 357 -9.51 33.50 -16.16
CA ALA A 357 -10.35 34.20 -17.14
C ALA A 357 -11.11 33.23 -18.08
N ASN A 358 -12.33 33.60 -18.46
CA ASN A 358 -13.30 32.74 -19.16
C ASN A 358 -12.73 32.02 -20.41
N VAL A 359 -11.82 32.65 -21.15
CA VAL A 359 -11.17 32.07 -22.35
C VAL A 359 -10.35 30.82 -22.01
N VAL A 360 -9.64 30.83 -20.87
CA VAL A 360 -8.88 29.67 -20.39
C VAL A 360 -9.78 28.69 -19.65
N HIS A 361 -10.82 29.19 -18.96
CA HIS A 361 -11.78 28.36 -18.21
C HIS A 361 -12.64 27.45 -19.12
N SER A 362 -12.97 27.91 -20.33
CA SER A 362 -13.78 27.14 -21.29
C SER A 362 -13.02 26.02 -22.01
N LEU A 363 -11.68 26.03 -21.99
CA LEU A 363 -10.87 24.95 -22.53
C LEU A 363 -11.11 23.65 -21.75
N ARG A 364 -11.71 22.65 -22.40
CA ARG A 364 -11.64 21.25 -21.95
C ARG A 364 -10.21 20.75 -22.06
N VAL A 365 -9.83 19.90 -21.12
CA VAL A 365 -8.55 19.22 -21.04
C VAL A 365 -8.91 17.77 -20.73
N GLU A 366 -8.70 16.89 -21.70
CA GLU A 366 -9.02 15.47 -21.60
C GLU A 366 -7.71 14.66 -21.54
N PRO A 367 -7.66 13.53 -20.81
CA PRO A 367 -6.42 12.78 -20.65
C PRO A 367 -5.96 12.15 -21.97
N THR A 368 -4.68 12.27 -22.30
CA THR A 368 -4.12 11.77 -23.57
C THR A 368 -3.58 10.33 -23.51
N ILE A 369 -3.85 9.59 -22.43
CA ILE A 369 -3.27 8.26 -22.17
C ILE A 369 -4.31 7.17 -22.42
N ASP A 370 -3.98 6.19 -23.25
CA ASP A 370 -4.78 4.96 -23.37
C ASP A 370 -4.61 4.08 -22.12
N ILE A 371 -5.56 4.25 -21.20
CA ILE A 371 -5.77 3.44 -19.99
C ILE A 371 -5.88 1.93 -20.28
N SER A 372 -6.36 1.53 -21.47
CA SER A 372 -6.75 0.14 -21.73
C SER A 372 -5.56 -0.82 -21.72
N ALA A 373 -4.39 -0.33 -22.16
CA ALA A 373 -3.13 -1.05 -22.24
C ALA A 373 -2.38 -1.19 -20.89
N LEU A 374 -2.75 -0.43 -19.85
CA LEU A 374 -2.07 -0.46 -18.55
C LEU A 374 -2.57 -1.61 -17.68
N GLY A 375 -1.70 -2.60 -17.44
CA GLY A 375 -2.02 -3.82 -16.67
C GLY A 375 -2.39 -3.58 -15.20
N ASP A 376 -1.83 -2.53 -14.58
CA ASP A 376 -2.10 -2.05 -13.22
C ASP A 376 -3.29 -1.06 -13.16
N ARG A 377 -3.88 -0.71 -14.31
CA ARG A 377 -4.82 0.41 -14.47
C ARG A 377 -4.24 1.76 -14.01
N GLY A 378 -2.94 2.01 -14.17
CA GLY A 378 -2.29 3.29 -13.89
C GLY A 378 -2.22 3.70 -12.42
N PHE A 379 -2.46 2.77 -11.48
CA PHE A 379 -2.33 3.04 -10.05
C PHE A 379 -0.89 3.32 -9.63
N ASP A 380 0.08 2.61 -10.23
CA ASP A 380 1.50 2.73 -9.86
C ASP A 380 2.07 4.11 -10.22
N ALA A 381 1.70 4.63 -11.39
CA ALA A 381 2.09 5.97 -11.86
C ALA A 381 1.43 7.08 -11.03
N LEU A 382 0.15 6.92 -10.67
CA LEU A 382 -0.57 7.85 -9.81
C LEU A 382 0.00 7.87 -8.37
N LEU A 383 0.37 6.70 -7.84
CA LEU A 383 1.05 6.60 -6.55
C LEU A 383 2.44 7.24 -6.62
N GLU A 384 3.21 7.04 -7.71
CA GLU A 384 4.50 7.70 -7.91
C GLU A 384 4.37 9.24 -7.96
N ALA A 385 3.32 9.77 -8.60
CA ALA A 385 3.02 11.20 -8.62
C ALA A 385 2.64 11.76 -7.23
N TYR A 386 1.95 10.97 -6.40
CA TYR A 386 1.74 11.32 -4.99
C TYR A 386 3.01 11.23 -4.15
N CYS A 387 3.87 10.23 -4.38
CA CYS A 387 5.18 10.13 -3.74
C CYS A 387 6.07 11.33 -4.08
N ALA A 388 6.08 11.80 -5.33
CA ALA A 388 6.76 13.02 -5.76
C ALA A 388 6.19 14.29 -5.11
N SER A 389 4.87 14.33 -4.88
CA SER A 389 4.16 15.47 -4.27
C SER A 389 4.32 15.55 -2.75
N LEU A 390 4.42 14.39 -2.08
CA LEU A 390 4.59 14.24 -0.63
C LEU A 390 6.06 14.00 -0.20
N ASN A 391 7.00 13.94 -1.15
CA ASN A 391 8.43 13.66 -0.93
C ASN A 391 8.65 12.33 -0.18
N LEU A 392 8.11 11.24 -0.74
CA LEU A 392 8.15 9.88 -0.19
C LEU A 392 8.95 8.94 -1.11
N ASP A 393 9.52 7.87 -0.55
CA ASP A 393 10.18 6.84 -1.34
C ASP A 393 9.16 5.82 -1.84
N LYS A 394 8.93 5.81 -3.16
CA LYS A 394 7.99 4.90 -3.84
C LYS A 394 8.31 3.41 -3.60
N ARG A 395 9.53 3.07 -3.18
CA ARG A 395 9.93 1.69 -2.84
C ARG A 395 9.35 1.19 -1.50
N ARG A 396 8.94 2.09 -0.59
CA ARG A 396 8.28 1.69 0.68
C ARG A 396 6.94 0.99 0.46
N PHE A 397 6.26 1.25 -0.65
CA PHE A 397 4.92 0.76 -0.91
C PHE A 397 4.91 -0.65 -1.47
N SER A 398 4.00 -1.48 -0.96
CA SER A 398 3.77 -2.85 -1.42
C SER A 398 2.28 -3.06 -1.66
N PHE A 399 1.91 -3.56 -2.85
CA PHE A 399 0.53 -3.84 -3.23
C PHE A 399 0.47 -4.93 -4.31
N SER A 400 -0.68 -5.59 -4.43
CA SER A 400 -0.95 -6.57 -5.49
C SER A 400 -2.33 -6.32 -6.12
N ILE A 401 -2.41 -6.46 -7.44
CA ILE A 401 -3.64 -6.29 -8.22
C ILE A 401 -4.03 -7.63 -8.84
N SER A 402 -5.27 -8.07 -8.62
CA SER A 402 -5.78 -9.38 -9.10
C SER A 402 -7.04 -9.23 -9.96
N SER A 403 -7.31 -10.23 -10.80
CA SER A 403 -8.63 -10.41 -11.44
C SER A 403 -9.63 -10.95 -10.42
N ILE A 404 -10.85 -10.40 -10.44
CA ILE A 404 -11.98 -10.94 -9.68
C ILE A 404 -12.62 -12.07 -10.51
N PRO A 405 -12.67 -13.33 -10.03
CA PRO A 405 -13.17 -14.47 -10.82
C PRO A 405 -14.58 -14.26 -11.36
N ASP A 406 -15.50 -13.78 -10.52
CA ASP A 406 -16.92 -13.56 -10.82
C ASP A 406 -17.19 -12.30 -11.67
N ALA A 407 -16.16 -11.55 -12.09
CA ALA A 407 -16.32 -10.26 -12.76
C ALA A 407 -15.22 -10.01 -13.81
N PRO A 408 -15.39 -10.51 -15.06
CA PRO A 408 -14.45 -10.30 -16.15
C PRO A 408 -14.04 -8.83 -16.34
N GLY A 409 -12.73 -8.60 -16.46
CA GLY A 409 -12.14 -7.26 -16.63
C GLY A 409 -12.09 -6.39 -15.37
N ALA A 410 -12.78 -6.76 -14.28
CA ALA A 410 -12.72 -6.05 -13.01
C ALA A 410 -11.49 -6.48 -12.18
N ARG A 411 -10.98 -5.55 -11.37
CA ARG A 411 -9.78 -5.73 -10.55
C ARG A 411 -10.04 -5.47 -9.08
N SER A 412 -9.39 -6.27 -8.25
CA SER A 412 -9.21 -6.06 -6.81
C SER A 412 -7.79 -5.53 -6.56
N ILE A 413 -7.62 -4.66 -5.57
CA ILE A 413 -6.31 -4.20 -5.10
C ILE A 413 -6.16 -4.48 -3.60
N THR A 414 -5.05 -5.12 -3.24
CA THR A 414 -4.64 -5.35 -1.85
C THR A 414 -3.38 -4.54 -1.58
N VAL A 415 -3.42 -3.67 -0.57
CA VAL A 415 -2.25 -2.96 -0.05
C VAL A 415 -1.65 -3.78 1.08
N HIS A 416 -0.35 -4.06 1.01
CA HIS A 416 0.39 -4.84 2.01
C HIS A 416 1.19 -3.91 2.92
N SER A 417 1.71 -4.44 4.02
CA SER A 417 2.68 -3.76 4.89
C SER A 417 3.85 -3.17 4.08
N PRO A 418 4.44 -2.05 4.50
CA PRO A 418 5.52 -1.41 3.77
C PRO A 418 6.77 -2.28 3.71
N ASN A 419 7.56 -2.10 2.66
CA ASN A 419 8.92 -2.62 2.60
C ASN A 419 9.80 -1.85 3.59
N GLU A 420 10.61 -2.57 4.37
CA GLU A 420 11.65 -1.99 5.22
C GLU A 420 12.85 -1.58 4.38
N ILE A 421 13.20 -0.29 4.39
CA ILE A 421 14.28 0.30 3.58
C ILE A 421 15.02 1.31 4.44
N ASN A 422 16.35 1.16 4.54
CA ASN A 422 17.21 2.07 5.32
C ASN A 422 16.67 2.30 6.76
N GLU A 423 16.39 1.22 7.48
CA GLU A 423 15.88 1.23 8.88
C GLU A 423 14.48 1.89 9.04
N SER A 424 13.73 2.10 7.95
CA SER A 424 12.36 2.59 8.02
C SER A 424 11.42 1.63 8.79
N PRO A 425 10.45 2.12 9.59
CA PRO A 425 9.51 1.26 10.31
C PRO A 425 8.73 0.28 9.42
N ALA A 426 8.32 -0.86 10.00
CA ALA A 426 7.41 -1.84 9.39
C ALA A 426 5.95 -1.37 9.24
N VAL A 427 5.68 -0.07 9.43
CA VAL A 427 4.34 0.57 9.38
C VAL A 427 4.42 1.83 8.52
N TYR A 428 3.36 2.11 7.75
CA TYR A 428 3.30 3.33 6.94
C TYR A 428 3.14 4.57 7.83
N SER A 429 3.84 5.65 7.48
CA SER A 429 3.59 6.96 8.07
C SER A 429 2.27 7.56 7.55
N LYS A 430 1.73 8.54 8.29
CA LYS A 430 0.48 9.23 7.91
C LYS A 430 0.49 9.83 6.49
N TYR A 431 1.65 10.31 6.00
CA TYR A 431 1.76 10.85 4.63
C TYR A 431 1.82 9.74 3.58
N GLU A 432 2.35 8.56 3.91
CA GLU A 432 2.34 7.39 3.01
C GLU A 432 0.93 6.81 2.89
N LEU A 433 0.20 6.69 4.00
CA LEU A 433 -1.22 6.33 3.97
C LEU A 433 -2.04 7.34 3.15
N LEU A 434 -1.78 8.65 3.31
CA LEU A 434 -2.44 9.69 2.50
C LEU A 434 -2.14 9.53 1.00
N ALA A 435 -0.92 9.17 0.62
CA ALA A 435 -0.56 8.88 -0.77
C ALA A 435 -1.37 7.71 -1.34
N VAL A 436 -1.51 6.62 -0.57
CA VAL A 436 -2.34 5.45 -0.95
C VAL A 436 -3.81 5.86 -1.10
N PHE A 437 -4.40 6.56 -0.13
CA PHE A 437 -5.81 6.95 -0.20
C PHE A 437 -6.11 7.92 -1.33
N ARG A 438 -5.25 8.93 -1.58
CA ARG A 438 -5.43 9.85 -2.69
C ARG A 438 -5.22 9.19 -4.06
N ALA A 439 -4.35 8.18 -4.15
CA ALA A 439 -4.24 7.35 -5.35
C ALA A 439 -5.49 6.46 -5.57
N LEU A 440 -6.02 5.81 -4.53
CA LEU A 440 -7.25 5.02 -4.61
C LEU A 440 -8.48 5.88 -4.97
N ARG A 441 -8.59 7.07 -4.36
CA ARG A 441 -9.65 8.05 -4.61
C ARG A 441 -9.70 8.49 -6.08
N HIS A 442 -8.54 8.74 -6.68
CA HIS A 442 -8.45 9.20 -8.08
C HIS A 442 -8.33 8.05 -9.10
N ASN A 443 -8.35 6.78 -8.65
CA ASN A 443 -8.40 5.60 -9.52
C ASN A 443 -9.67 4.76 -9.28
N VAL A 444 -10.76 5.13 -9.97
CA VAL A 444 -12.04 4.41 -9.93
C VAL A 444 -12.07 3.13 -10.80
N ALA A 445 -10.92 2.55 -11.17
CA ALA A 445 -10.87 1.28 -11.89
C ALA A 445 -11.11 0.06 -10.98
N PHE A 446 -10.78 0.16 -9.70
CA PHE A 446 -10.90 -0.94 -8.75
C PHE A 446 -12.35 -1.14 -8.28
N ARG A 447 -12.77 -2.40 -8.32
CA ARG A 447 -14.08 -2.87 -7.86
C ARG A 447 -14.02 -3.34 -6.40
N GLU A 448 -12.84 -3.69 -5.93
CA GLU A 448 -12.60 -4.20 -4.58
C GLU A 448 -11.28 -3.61 -4.05
N ILE A 449 -11.28 -3.21 -2.78
CA ILE A 449 -10.12 -2.60 -2.11
C ILE A 449 -9.94 -3.30 -0.76
N SER A 450 -8.74 -3.84 -0.51
CA SER A 450 -8.33 -4.34 0.80
C SER A 450 -7.07 -3.62 1.30
N LEU A 451 -7.09 -3.22 2.57
CA LEU A 451 -5.93 -2.75 3.34
C LEU A 451 -5.79 -3.60 4.62
N ALA A 452 -6.22 -4.86 4.59
CA ALA A 452 -6.30 -5.68 5.79
C ALA A 452 -4.94 -5.85 6.49
N ASN A 453 -4.92 -5.60 7.81
CA ASN A 453 -3.73 -5.54 8.67
C ASN A 453 -2.78 -4.36 8.41
N VAL A 454 -3.18 -3.35 7.63
CA VAL A 454 -2.47 -2.06 7.55
C VAL A 454 -3.04 -1.11 8.60
N ASP A 455 -2.23 -0.61 9.52
CA ASP A 455 -2.68 0.36 10.52
C ASP A 455 -3.05 1.70 9.86
N LEU A 456 -4.32 2.08 9.95
CA LEU A 456 -4.87 3.34 9.43
C LEU A 456 -5.12 4.37 10.55
N HIS A 457 -4.93 3.99 11.81
CA HIS A 457 -5.05 4.90 12.95
C HIS A 457 -4.20 6.19 12.83
N PRO A 458 -3.00 6.20 12.20
CA PRO A 458 -2.25 7.44 11.94
C PRO A 458 -2.96 8.48 11.04
N LEU A 459 -3.97 8.09 10.25
CA LEU A 459 -4.85 9.03 9.53
C LEU A 459 -6.09 9.41 10.35
N GLU A 460 -6.64 8.49 11.14
CA GLU A 460 -7.84 8.75 11.97
C GLU A 460 -7.55 9.75 13.09
N GLN A 461 -6.36 9.69 13.69
CA GLN A 461 -5.93 10.66 14.71
C GLN A 461 -5.46 12.01 14.14
N TRP A 462 -5.46 12.22 12.81
CA TRP A 462 -4.92 13.42 12.18
C TRP A 462 -6.05 14.41 11.82
N PRO A 463 -6.27 15.48 12.60
CA PRO A 463 -7.35 16.42 12.35
C PRO A 463 -7.04 17.39 11.19
N ALA A 464 -8.09 18.02 10.67
CA ALA A 464 -7.97 19.25 9.88
C ALA A 464 -7.16 20.31 10.63
N ARG A 465 -6.11 20.86 9.99
CA ARG A 465 -5.30 21.97 10.54
C ARG A 465 -4.99 22.98 9.45
N ALA A 466 -5.02 24.27 9.82
CA ALA A 466 -4.55 25.33 8.95
C ALA A 466 -3.06 25.16 8.58
N GLU A 467 -2.27 24.67 9.53
CA GLU A 467 -0.79 24.59 9.49
C GLU A 467 -0.21 23.50 8.57
N ASP A 468 -1.03 22.63 7.97
CA ASP A 468 -0.57 21.62 6.99
C ASP A 468 -1.38 21.73 5.70
N GLY A 469 -0.71 22.09 4.60
CA GLY A 469 -1.32 22.26 3.28
C GLY A 469 -2.10 21.04 2.78
N TRP A 470 -1.84 19.84 3.31
CA TRP A 470 -2.54 18.60 2.95
C TRP A 470 -3.81 18.30 3.77
N THR A 471 -4.04 18.98 4.90
CA THR A 471 -5.31 18.86 5.66
C THR A 471 -6.17 20.12 5.61
N ASN A 472 -5.70 21.17 4.93
CA ASN A 472 -6.48 22.35 4.61
C ASN A 472 -7.67 22.00 3.69
N SER A 473 -8.88 22.20 4.24
CA SER A 473 -10.17 21.84 3.64
C SER A 473 -10.35 20.33 3.40
N LEU A 474 -10.71 19.61 4.48
CA LEU A 474 -11.28 18.26 4.36
C LEU A 474 -12.60 18.31 3.56
N GLU A 475 -12.83 17.28 2.76
CA GLU A 475 -14.07 17.08 2.00
C GLU A 475 -15.01 16.13 2.76
N GLY A 476 -16.28 16.54 2.89
CA GLY A 476 -17.39 15.64 3.17
C GLY A 476 -18.54 16.23 3.97
N GLY A 477 -19.34 15.35 4.59
CA GLY A 477 -20.52 15.72 5.38
C GLY A 477 -20.18 16.28 6.77
N ALA A 478 -21.19 16.83 7.43
CA ALA A 478 -21.08 17.29 8.82
C ALA A 478 -20.68 16.13 9.75
N GLY A 479 -19.68 16.36 10.59
CA GLY A 479 -19.09 15.38 11.51
C GLY A 479 -17.64 15.01 11.19
N ILE A 480 -17.20 15.15 9.94
CA ILE A 480 -15.83 14.81 9.51
C ILE A 480 -14.84 15.86 10.03
N ASP A 481 -13.93 15.44 10.91
CA ASP A 481 -12.90 16.28 11.51
C ASP A 481 -11.45 15.81 11.25
N ASN A 482 -11.27 14.58 10.77
CA ASN A 482 -9.98 13.93 10.53
C ASN A 482 -9.80 13.44 9.08
N VAL A 483 -8.54 13.25 8.70
CA VAL A 483 -8.14 12.91 7.34
C VAL A 483 -8.75 11.57 6.89
N LEU A 484 -8.71 10.51 7.71
CA LEU A 484 -9.23 9.20 7.28
C LEU A 484 -10.72 9.25 6.95
N SER A 485 -11.52 9.88 7.81
CA SER A 485 -12.94 10.11 7.59
C SER A 485 -13.22 10.89 6.30
N SER A 486 -12.37 11.86 5.94
CA SER A 486 -12.48 12.60 4.68
C SER A 486 -12.07 11.77 3.46
N GLU A 487 -11.02 10.96 3.55
CA GLU A 487 -10.62 10.05 2.47
C GLU A 487 -11.67 8.96 2.22
N PHE A 488 -12.25 8.38 3.27
CA PHE A 488 -13.36 7.42 3.16
C PHE A 488 -14.57 8.05 2.46
N TRP A 489 -15.01 9.23 2.91
CA TRP A 489 -16.11 9.96 2.25
C TRP A 489 -15.82 10.21 0.78
N SER A 490 -14.61 10.71 0.48
CA SER A 490 -14.17 11.02 -0.87
C SER A 490 -14.12 9.78 -1.77
N LEU A 491 -13.57 8.67 -1.27
CA LEU A 491 -13.45 7.41 -1.99
C LEU A 491 -14.82 6.83 -2.34
N PHE A 492 -15.74 6.78 -1.38
CA PHE A 492 -17.05 6.12 -1.58
C PHE A 492 -18.01 6.95 -2.42
N MET A 493 -18.04 8.27 -2.26
CA MET A 493 -18.95 9.14 -3.05
C MET A 493 -18.57 9.20 -4.53
N HIS A 494 -17.27 9.15 -4.85
CA HIS A 494 -16.79 9.24 -6.23
C HIS A 494 -16.63 7.87 -6.92
N ASN A 495 -16.25 6.80 -6.21
CA ASN A 495 -16.07 5.47 -6.81
C ASN A 495 -17.39 4.65 -6.88
N LYS A 496 -18.23 4.98 -7.87
CA LYS A 496 -19.46 4.23 -8.19
C LYS A 496 -19.24 2.79 -8.70
N LYS A 497 -17.99 2.37 -8.96
CA LYS A 497 -17.60 1.02 -9.37
C LYS A 497 -17.19 0.12 -8.19
N LEU A 498 -16.89 0.69 -7.03
CA LEU A 498 -16.53 -0.04 -5.81
C LEU A 498 -17.68 -0.93 -5.32
N ARG A 499 -17.34 -2.14 -4.87
CA ARG A 499 -18.27 -3.19 -4.45
C ARG A 499 -17.84 -3.81 -3.12
N LYS A 500 -16.56 -4.17 -2.96
CA LYS A 500 -16.01 -4.69 -1.71
C LYS A 500 -15.04 -3.71 -1.05
N ILE A 501 -15.17 -3.55 0.26
CA ILE A 501 -14.15 -2.96 1.12
C ILE A 501 -13.73 -3.96 2.19
N ASP A 502 -12.43 -4.04 2.43
CA ASP A 502 -11.84 -4.85 3.48
C ASP A 502 -10.78 -4.06 4.24
N PHE A 503 -11.20 -3.54 5.39
CA PHE A 503 -10.36 -2.83 6.35
C PHE A 503 -10.23 -3.65 7.64
N THR A 504 -10.14 -4.98 7.52
CA THR A 504 -9.95 -5.87 8.66
C THR A 504 -8.64 -5.53 9.39
N ASN A 505 -8.66 -5.41 10.72
CA ASN A 505 -7.47 -5.18 11.56
C ASN A 505 -6.70 -3.88 11.20
N CYS A 506 -7.42 -2.79 10.98
CA CYS A 506 -6.88 -1.50 10.52
C CYS A 506 -6.70 -0.45 11.64
N GLY A 507 -6.97 -0.80 12.90
CA GLY A 507 -6.80 0.12 14.04
C GLY A 507 -7.81 1.27 14.12
N ILE A 508 -8.85 1.26 13.27
CA ILE A 508 -9.87 2.32 13.14
C ILE A 508 -10.96 2.22 14.21
N GLY A 509 -11.71 3.32 14.37
CA GLY A 509 -12.77 3.49 15.36
C GLY A 509 -12.30 3.93 16.74
N ARG A 510 -10.98 4.08 16.96
CA ARG A 510 -10.40 4.40 18.28
C ARG A 510 -10.70 5.85 18.73
N CYS A 511 -10.95 6.75 17.80
CA CYS A 511 -11.27 8.16 18.12
C CYS A 511 -12.70 8.37 18.67
N GLY A 512 -13.60 7.41 18.41
CA GLY A 512 -14.94 7.33 19.01
C GLY A 512 -16.00 8.30 18.51
N GLY A 513 -17.26 7.88 18.69
CA GLY A 513 -18.44 8.65 18.28
C GLY A 513 -18.46 8.99 16.78
N SER A 514 -19.09 10.12 16.43
CA SER A 514 -19.23 10.58 15.05
C SER A 514 -17.94 10.97 14.33
N LYS A 515 -16.79 10.94 15.03
CA LYS A 515 -15.45 11.23 14.48
C LYS A 515 -14.81 10.00 13.82
N SER A 516 -15.18 8.82 14.28
CA SER A 516 -14.69 7.53 13.79
C SER A 516 -14.86 7.38 12.27
N ALA A 517 -13.87 6.77 11.62
CA ALA A 517 -13.97 6.47 10.19
C ALA A 517 -15.02 5.39 9.88
N LEU A 518 -15.39 4.55 10.86
CA LEU A 518 -16.45 3.54 10.70
C LEU A 518 -17.84 4.18 10.62
N HIS A 519 -18.11 5.23 11.40
CA HIS A 519 -19.31 6.05 11.31
C HIS A 519 -19.52 6.61 9.89
N VAL A 520 -18.43 7.01 9.20
CA VAL A 520 -18.48 7.50 7.81
C VAL A 520 -18.87 6.40 6.82
N ILE A 521 -18.50 5.13 7.02
CA ILE A 521 -18.99 4.02 6.18
C ILE A 521 -20.52 3.96 6.27
N GLY A 522 -21.08 3.99 7.47
CA GLY A 522 -22.52 4.02 7.70
C GLY A 522 -23.21 5.26 7.12
N GLN A 523 -22.66 6.45 7.37
CA GLN A 523 -23.20 7.73 6.89
C GLN A 523 -23.19 7.82 5.36
N THR A 524 -22.10 7.43 4.70
CA THR A 524 -21.99 7.47 3.24
C THR A 524 -22.98 6.53 2.57
N MET A 525 -23.17 5.31 3.10
CA MET A 525 -24.17 4.34 2.60
C MET A 525 -25.58 4.94 2.50
N GLN A 526 -25.98 5.83 3.42
CA GLN A 526 -27.33 6.43 3.43
C GLN A 526 -27.66 7.23 2.16
N SER A 527 -26.65 7.66 1.40
CA SER A 527 -26.83 8.39 0.13
C SER A 527 -27.44 7.58 -1.01
N GLN A 528 -27.48 6.24 -0.92
CA GLN A 528 -27.91 5.31 -1.97
C GLN A 528 -27.15 5.40 -3.31
N GLN A 529 -26.10 6.22 -3.43
CA GLN A 529 -25.29 6.33 -4.66
C GLN A 529 -24.17 5.27 -4.77
N ILE A 530 -24.03 4.43 -3.74
CA ILE A 530 -22.88 3.57 -3.50
C ILE A 530 -23.28 2.11 -3.68
N GLY A 531 -22.58 1.39 -4.57
CA GLY A 531 -22.90 0.00 -4.91
C GLY A 531 -22.28 -1.06 -3.98
N ILE A 532 -21.76 -0.69 -2.81
CA ILE A 532 -21.03 -1.60 -1.93
C ILE A 532 -21.92 -2.79 -1.53
N ASN A 533 -21.44 -4.00 -1.83
CA ASN A 533 -22.08 -5.28 -1.53
C ASN A 533 -21.34 -6.09 -0.46
N ALA A 534 -20.11 -5.72 -0.11
CA ALA A 534 -19.30 -6.45 0.85
C ALA A 534 -18.51 -5.49 1.76
N ILE A 535 -18.73 -5.60 3.08
CA ILE A 535 -18.12 -4.76 4.11
C ILE A 535 -17.42 -5.66 5.14
N HIS A 536 -16.08 -5.71 5.07
CA HIS A 536 -15.26 -6.39 6.05
C HIS A 536 -14.53 -5.34 6.90
N ILE A 537 -14.90 -5.23 8.18
CA ILE A 537 -14.36 -4.25 9.13
C ILE A 537 -13.97 -4.92 10.47
N SER A 538 -13.75 -6.23 10.43
CA SER A 538 -13.43 -7.06 11.60
C SER A 538 -12.12 -6.64 12.29
N LYS A 539 -11.95 -6.92 13.59
CA LYS A 539 -10.80 -6.51 14.40
C LYS A 539 -10.58 -4.97 14.46
N ASN A 540 -11.66 -4.19 14.45
CA ASN A 540 -11.64 -2.74 14.68
C ASN A 540 -12.69 -2.37 15.73
N HIS A 541 -12.43 -1.35 16.53
CA HIS A 541 -13.28 -1.00 17.67
C HIS A 541 -14.54 -0.24 17.21
N MET A 542 -15.73 -0.64 17.65
CA MET A 542 -17.00 0.01 17.26
C MET A 542 -17.78 0.56 18.45
N PHE A 543 -17.94 1.88 18.50
CA PHE A 543 -18.83 2.53 19.46
C PHE A 543 -20.30 2.44 19.01
N GLU A 544 -21.23 2.83 19.87
CA GLU A 544 -22.66 2.74 19.56
C GLU A 544 -23.04 3.57 18.32
N GLN A 545 -22.43 4.75 18.15
CA GLN A 545 -22.70 5.64 17.02
C GLN A 545 -22.16 5.10 15.69
N ASP A 546 -21.13 4.24 15.71
CA ASP A 546 -20.66 3.51 14.53
C ASP A 546 -21.69 2.46 14.11
N VAL A 547 -22.17 1.67 15.08
CA VAL A 547 -23.17 0.63 14.87
C VAL A 547 -24.50 1.21 14.41
N GLU A 548 -24.95 2.33 14.98
CA GLU A 548 -26.16 3.01 14.56
C GLU A 548 -26.06 3.54 13.12
N ALA A 549 -24.98 4.24 12.77
CA ALA A 549 -24.76 4.72 11.41
C ALA A 549 -24.69 3.57 10.40
N LEU A 550 -24.03 2.46 10.76
CA LEU A 550 -23.96 1.25 9.93
C LEU A 550 -25.35 0.62 9.74
N VAL A 551 -26.14 0.45 10.81
CA VAL A 551 -27.52 -0.09 10.74
C VAL A 551 -28.44 0.78 9.87
N ILE A 552 -28.38 2.11 10.01
CA ILE A 552 -29.16 3.02 9.16
C ILE A 552 -28.68 2.91 7.70
N GLY A 553 -27.37 2.85 7.47
CA GLY A 553 -26.77 2.64 6.14
C GLY A 553 -27.19 1.32 5.49
N MET A 554 -27.17 0.22 6.23
CA MET A 554 -27.63 -1.12 5.82
C MET A 554 -29.10 -1.10 5.40
N HIS A 555 -29.98 -0.49 6.20
CA HIS A 555 -31.41 -0.41 5.90
C HIS A 555 -31.69 0.41 4.61
N LYS A 556 -30.91 1.47 4.35
CA LYS A 556 -31.01 2.26 3.09
C LYS A 556 -30.46 1.48 1.89
N ASN A 557 -29.32 0.81 2.00
CA ASN A 557 -28.67 0.05 0.92
C ASN A 557 -29.07 -1.43 0.85
N ARG A 558 -30.25 -1.78 1.38
CA ARG A 558 -30.67 -3.17 1.62
C ARG A 558 -30.80 -4.09 0.40
N LYS A 559 -30.71 -3.55 -0.83
CA LYS A 559 -30.66 -4.34 -2.09
C LYS A 559 -29.23 -4.63 -2.57
N ALA A 560 -28.22 -3.99 -1.99
CA ALA A 560 -26.83 -4.07 -2.42
C ALA A 560 -26.00 -5.03 -1.56
N LEU A 561 -26.14 -4.97 -0.22
CA LEU A 561 -25.28 -5.70 0.72
C LEU A 561 -25.53 -7.23 0.67
N LYS A 562 -24.43 -7.99 0.64
CA LYS A 562 -24.38 -9.46 0.55
C LYS A 562 -23.34 -10.08 1.49
N GLU A 563 -22.32 -9.34 1.90
CA GLU A 563 -21.27 -9.82 2.80
C GLU A 563 -21.05 -8.79 3.92
N LEU A 564 -21.11 -9.25 5.18
CA LEU A 564 -20.81 -8.44 6.36
C LEU A 564 -19.89 -9.22 7.30
N ALA A 565 -18.74 -8.64 7.66
CA ALA A 565 -17.80 -9.22 8.61
C ALA A 565 -17.43 -8.22 9.70
N VAL A 566 -18.02 -8.41 10.90
CA VAL A 566 -17.84 -7.59 12.11
C VAL A 566 -17.28 -8.44 13.27
N ARG A 567 -16.40 -9.39 12.94
CA ARG A 567 -15.74 -10.26 13.92
C ARG A 567 -14.81 -9.45 14.82
N HIS A 568 -14.89 -9.69 16.14
CA HIS A 568 -14.01 -9.07 17.14
C HIS A 568 -13.98 -7.54 17.01
N CYS A 569 -15.17 -6.93 17.03
CA CYS A 569 -15.38 -5.48 16.92
C CYS A 569 -15.81 -4.83 18.25
N ASP A 570 -15.53 -5.52 19.36
CA ASP A 570 -15.89 -5.17 20.73
C ASP A 570 -17.41 -4.91 20.92
N LEU A 571 -18.24 -5.52 20.07
CA LEU A 571 -19.68 -5.31 20.06
C LEU A 571 -20.36 -5.93 21.28
N SER A 572 -21.09 -5.10 22.03
CA SER A 572 -21.98 -5.55 23.10
C SER A 572 -23.20 -6.31 22.54
N ARG A 573 -23.89 -7.04 23.43
CA ARG A 573 -25.12 -7.77 23.10
C ARG A 573 -26.15 -6.91 22.36
N ILE A 574 -26.40 -5.69 22.86
CA ILE A 574 -27.44 -4.80 22.32
C ILE A 574 -27.07 -4.34 20.90
N GLN A 575 -25.81 -3.94 20.69
CA GLN A 575 -25.30 -3.57 19.37
C GLN A 575 -25.40 -4.73 18.36
N LEU A 576 -25.09 -5.94 18.79
CA LEU A 576 -25.05 -7.13 17.94
C LEU A 576 -26.45 -7.68 17.61
N GLU A 577 -27.37 -7.68 18.58
CA GLU A 577 -28.79 -7.95 18.30
C GLU A 577 -29.38 -6.89 17.35
N ARG A 578 -29.06 -5.59 17.52
CA ARG A 578 -29.51 -4.50 16.63
C ARG A 578 -29.01 -4.63 15.18
N ILE A 579 -27.84 -5.24 14.97
CA ILE A 579 -27.34 -5.62 13.63
C ILE A 579 -28.15 -6.78 13.05
N VAL A 580 -28.47 -7.82 13.84
CA VAL A 580 -29.26 -8.97 13.38
C VAL A 580 -30.73 -8.59 13.12
N GLU A 581 -31.32 -7.71 13.92
CA GLU A 581 -32.64 -7.12 13.66
C GLU A 581 -32.66 -6.37 12.32
N CYS A 582 -31.64 -5.54 12.05
CA CYS A 582 -31.49 -4.88 10.75
C CYS A 582 -31.36 -5.87 9.58
N ILE A 583 -30.61 -6.97 9.75
CA ILE A 583 -30.50 -8.04 8.75
C ILE A 583 -31.86 -8.71 8.52
N LEU A 584 -32.57 -9.05 9.59
CA LEU A 584 -33.86 -9.72 9.59
C LEU A 584 -34.96 -8.89 8.91
N GLU A 585 -34.98 -7.58 9.13
CA GLU A 585 -35.91 -6.63 8.51
C GLU A 585 -35.58 -6.32 7.05
N ALA A 586 -34.31 -6.04 6.75
CA ALA A 586 -33.93 -5.34 5.52
C ALA A 586 -33.24 -6.24 4.48
N LEU A 587 -32.40 -7.19 4.92
CA LEU A 587 -31.43 -7.91 4.07
C LEU A 587 -31.71 -9.40 3.75
N PRO A 588 -32.81 -10.06 4.18
CA PRO A 588 -32.81 -11.53 4.29
C PRO A 588 -32.59 -12.26 2.95
N ALA A 589 -33.21 -11.79 1.87
CA ALA A 589 -33.10 -12.43 0.56
C ALA A 589 -31.79 -12.14 -0.21
N HIS A 590 -30.80 -11.46 0.39
CA HIS A 590 -29.59 -11.02 -0.31
C HIS A 590 -28.27 -11.33 0.40
N LEU A 591 -28.30 -11.55 1.72
CA LEU A 591 -27.11 -11.90 2.50
C LEU A 591 -26.56 -13.29 2.12
N ARG A 592 -25.25 -13.38 1.92
CA ARG A 592 -24.49 -14.56 1.49
C ARG A 592 -23.36 -14.94 2.44
N TYR A 593 -22.74 -13.95 3.09
CA TYR A 593 -21.68 -14.13 4.08
C TYR A 593 -22.00 -13.28 5.31
N LEU A 594 -21.94 -13.91 6.49
CA LEU A 594 -22.09 -13.22 7.78
C LEU A 594 -21.05 -13.74 8.77
N ASP A 595 -20.19 -12.85 9.28
CA ASP A 595 -19.27 -13.14 10.39
C ASP A 595 -19.50 -12.17 11.56
N LEU A 596 -20.03 -12.72 12.65
CA LEU A 596 -20.30 -12.05 13.93
C LEU A 596 -19.31 -12.49 15.03
N SER A 597 -18.35 -13.35 14.71
CA SER A 597 -17.54 -14.11 15.67
C SER A 597 -16.77 -13.24 16.67
N HIS A 598 -16.39 -13.82 17.81
CA HIS A 598 -15.51 -13.21 18.82
C HIS A 598 -16.01 -11.90 19.44
N ASN A 599 -17.27 -11.51 19.22
CA ASN A 599 -17.96 -10.53 20.06
C ASN A 599 -18.54 -11.27 21.29
N TYR A 600 -18.28 -10.77 22.49
CA TYR A 600 -18.50 -11.49 23.76
C TYR A 600 -19.97 -11.44 24.21
N THR A 601 -20.84 -12.24 23.59
CA THR A 601 -22.30 -12.11 23.80
C THR A 601 -23.06 -13.44 23.85
N TYR A 602 -24.11 -13.45 24.67
CA TYR A 602 -25.35 -14.21 24.43
C TYR A 602 -26.27 -13.36 23.51
N PHE A 603 -27.13 -14.01 22.73
CA PHE A 603 -28.20 -13.36 21.95
C PHE A 603 -29.57 -13.91 22.40
N ARG A 604 -30.67 -13.27 21.97
CA ARG A 604 -32.00 -13.91 21.90
C ARG A 604 -32.03 -15.02 20.83
N GLU A 605 -32.48 -16.20 21.24
CA GLU A 605 -32.67 -17.41 20.42
C GLU A 605 -33.69 -17.20 19.28
N ASP A 606 -34.84 -16.61 19.60
CA ASP A 606 -35.91 -16.30 18.64
C ASP A 606 -35.43 -15.42 17.48
N LEU A 607 -34.52 -14.48 17.78
CA LEU A 607 -34.00 -13.51 16.82
C LEU A 607 -33.09 -14.20 15.80
N LEU A 608 -32.14 -15.02 16.26
CA LEU A 608 -31.25 -15.76 15.37
C LEU A 608 -32.01 -16.80 14.54
N SER A 609 -32.87 -17.60 15.17
CA SER A 609 -33.64 -18.63 14.47
C SER A 609 -34.59 -18.02 13.43
N SER A 610 -35.19 -16.86 13.71
CA SER A 610 -35.97 -16.07 12.74
C SER A 610 -35.11 -15.53 11.59
N MET A 611 -33.88 -15.07 11.88
CA MET A 611 -32.95 -14.60 10.84
C MET A 611 -32.55 -15.74 9.91
N LEU A 612 -32.16 -16.90 10.46
CA LEU A 612 -31.78 -18.09 9.70
C LEU A 612 -32.94 -18.57 8.80
N LYS A 613 -34.16 -18.69 9.34
CA LYS A 613 -35.35 -19.09 8.57
C LYS A 613 -35.71 -18.13 7.42
N ARG A 614 -35.20 -16.89 7.40
CA ARG A 614 -35.40 -15.94 6.28
C ARG A 614 -34.19 -15.75 5.36
N CYS A 615 -32.97 -16.07 5.79
CA CYS A 615 -31.74 -15.81 5.03
C CYS A 615 -31.39 -16.91 4.02
N ASN A 616 -32.34 -17.28 3.16
CA ASN A 616 -32.28 -18.43 2.24
C ASN A 616 -31.10 -18.47 1.23
N HIS A 617 -30.33 -17.38 1.11
CA HIS A 617 -29.14 -17.29 0.25
C HIS A 617 -27.81 -17.24 1.02
N LEU A 618 -27.84 -17.48 2.34
CA LEU A 618 -26.66 -17.50 3.21
C LEU A 618 -25.79 -18.73 2.93
N ASN A 619 -24.63 -18.50 2.30
CA ASN A 619 -23.64 -19.53 1.98
C ASN A 619 -22.59 -19.70 3.09
N ALA A 620 -22.35 -18.68 3.92
CA ALA A 620 -21.34 -18.72 4.97
C ALA A 620 -21.83 -18.01 6.24
N LEU A 621 -21.72 -18.68 7.38
CA LEU A 621 -22.14 -18.18 8.69
C LEU A 621 -21.07 -18.46 9.73
N LYS A 622 -20.56 -17.41 10.38
CA LYS A 622 -19.50 -17.50 11.40
C LYS A 622 -19.94 -16.80 12.67
N MET A 623 -20.01 -17.58 13.73
CA MET A 623 -20.53 -17.24 15.05
C MET A 623 -19.60 -17.77 16.16
N ARG A 624 -18.31 -17.96 15.86
CA ARG A 624 -17.35 -18.56 16.80
C ARG A 624 -17.25 -17.71 18.06
N LYS A 625 -17.52 -18.30 19.24
CA LYS A 625 -17.64 -17.63 20.56
C LYS A 625 -18.93 -16.79 20.78
N CYS A 626 -19.94 -16.90 19.92
CA CYS A 626 -21.25 -16.26 20.10
C CYS A 626 -22.26 -17.29 20.65
N ASN A 627 -22.60 -17.23 21.94
CA ASN A 627 -23.29 -18.33 22.60
C ASN A 627 -24.82 -18.28 22.36
N VAL A 628 -25.30 -19.00 21.33
CA VAL A 628 -26.72 -18.88 20.87
C VAL A 628 -27.38 -20.16 20.33
N LEU A 629 -26.67 -21.02 19.61
CA LEU A 629 -27.31 -22.05 18.78
C LEU A 629 -27.81 -23.26 19.59
N THR A 630 -29.11 -23.24 19.91
CA THR A 630 -29.86 -24.29 20.60
C THR A 630 -30.43 -25.35 19.63
N ASP A 631 -31.07 -24.90 18.56
CA ASP A 631 -31.72 -25.74 17.55
C ASP A 631 -31.06 -25.61 16.17
N PHE A 632 -30.34 -26.66 15.75
CA PHE A 632 -29.74 -26.74 14.43
C PHE A 632 -30.75 -27.01 13.30
N ASN A 633 -32.00 -27.42 13.59
CA ASN A 633 -33.03 -27.58 12.57
C ASN A 633 -33.41 -26.24 11.89
N ALA A 634 -33.11 -25.10 12.51
CA ALA A 634 -33.21 -23.79 11.87
C ALA A 634 -32.29 -23.63 10.64
N LEU A 635 -31.23 -24.46 10.53
CA LEU A 635 -30.32 -24.49 9.38
C LEU A 635 -30.82 -25.36 8.22
N THR A 636 -31.83 -26.21 8.42
CA THR A 636 -32.37 -27.12 7.38
C THR A 636 -33.02 -26.36 6.21
N CYS A 637 -33.42 -25.09 6.42
CA CYS A 637 -33.91 -24.19 5.37
C CYS A 637 -32.79 -23.49 4.55
N LEU A 638 -31.52 -23.74 4.85
CA LEU A 638 -30.37 -23.02 4.29
C LEU A 638 -29.48 -23.95 3.43
N ARG A 639 -28.65 -23.33 2.58
CA ARG A 639 -27.62 -24.02 1.78
C ARG A 639 -26.22 -23.50 2.14
N ILE A 640 -25.93 -23.54 3.43
CA ILE A 640 -24.62 -23.13 3.97
C ILE A 640 -23.55 -24.07 3.41
N ARG A 641 -22.39 -23.48 3.08
CA ARG A 641 -21.17 -24.15 2.66
C ARG A 641 -20.06 -24.07 3.70
N ASP A 642 -20.05 -23.00 4.51
CA ASP A 642 -19.03 -22.69 5.51
C ASP A 642 -19.73 -22.27 6.82
N LEU A 643 -19.75 -23.17 7.81
CA LEU A 643 -20.36 -22.98 9.12
C LEU A 643 -19.28 -23.01 10.22
N ASP A 644 -19.04 -21.88 10.88
CA ASP A 644 -18.14 -21.79 12.04
C ASP A 644 -18.90 -21.42 13.31
N ILE A 645 -19.05 -22.39 14.20
CA ILE A 645 -19.76 -22.30 15.48
C ILE A 645 -18.85 -22.70 16.65
N GLY A 646 -17.53 -22.73 16.44
CA GLY A 646 -16.55 -23.09 17.46
C GLY A 646 -16.61 -22.21 18.72
N ARG A 647 -16.08 -22.68 19.85
CA ARG A 647 -16.09 -21.97 21.14
C ARG A 647 -17.50 -21.60 21.63
N ILE A 648 -18.53 -22.33 21.17
CA ILE A 648 -19.88 -22.38 21.74
C ILE A 648 -19.98 -23.70 22.50
N GLY A 649 -20.30 -23.67 23.79
CA GLY A 649 -20.47 -24.91 24.56
C GLY A 649 -21.74 -25.65 24.14
N LEU A 650 -21.59 -26.85 23.57
CA LEU A 650 -22.71 -27.67 23.11
C LEU A 650 -23.07 -28.72 24.15
N THR A 651 -24.35 -28.74 24.57
CA THR A 651 -24.91 -29.80 25.40
C THR A 651 -25.18 -31.08 24.59
N ASP A 652 -25.37 -32.20 25.27
CA ASP A 652 -25.73 -33.49 24.65
C ASP A 652 -26.96 -33.36 23.71
N HIS A 653 -27.95 -32.52 24.07
CA HIS A 653 -29.12 -32.27 23.23
C HIS A 653 -28.79 -31.46 21.96
N GLN A 654 -27.93 -30.44 22.07
CA GLN A 654 -27.45 -29.67 20.92
C GLN A 654 -26.57 -30.52 19.98
N VAL A 655 -25.78 -31.46 20.52
CA VAL A 655 -25.05 -32.44 19.70
C VAL A 655 -26.03 -33.35 18.96
N HIS A 656 -27.12 -33.79 19.61
CA HIS A 656 -28.15 -34.60 18.94
C HIS A 656 -28.88 -33.82 17.83
N THR A 657 -29.31 -32.57 18.07
CA THR A 657 -29.94 -31.76 17.00
C THR A 657 -28.96 -31.40 15.88
N LEU A 658 -27.66 -31.26 16.17
CA LEU A 658 -26.61 -31.14 15.16
C LEU A 658 -26.51 -32.40 14.29
N CYS A 659 -26.52 -33.61 14.89
CA CYS A 659 -26.52 -34.87 14.14
C CYS A 659 -27.76 -34.99 13.24
N ASN A 660 -28.94 -34.67 13.76
CA ASN A 660 -30.19 -34.71 12.98
C ASN A 660 -30.18 -33.72 11.80
N TRP A 661 -29.47 -32.58 11.92
CA TRP A 661 -29.26 -31.65 10.80
C TRP A 661 -28.21 -32.16 9.81
N ILE A 662 -27.14 -32.82 10.27
CA ILE A 662 -26.13 -33.48 9.42
C ILE A 662 -26.81 -34.55 8.55
N GLU A 663 -27.68 -35.37 9.11
CA GLU A 663 -28.45 -36.39 8.36
C GLU A 663 -29.53 -35.80 7.42
N SER A 664 -29.69 -34.47 7.36
CA SER A 664 -30.66 -33.81 6.49
C SER A 664 -30.04 -33.40 5.13
N PRO A 665 -30.83 -33.35 4.03
CA PRO A 665 -30.35 -32.89 2.71
C PRO A 665 -29.84 -31.44 2.63
N ALA A 666 -29.93 -30.66 3.73
CA ALA A 666 -29.24 -29.37 3.82
C ALA A 666 -27.72 -29.53 3.91
N PHE A 667 -27.24 -30.64 4.50
CA PHE A 667 -25.82 -30.93 4.69
C PHE A 667 -25.09 -31.30 3.39
N ASP A 668 -25.81 -31.73 2.34
CA ASP A 668 -25.25 -32.04 1.01
C ASP A 668 -24.48 -30.87 0.37
N HIS A 669 -24.67 -29.65 0.88
CA HIS A 669 -24.03 -28.42 0.39
C HIS A 669 -22.85 -27.95 1.25
N ILE A 670 -22.61 -28.56 2.42
CA ILE A 670 -21.55 -28.17 3.35
C ILE A 670 -20.18 -28.58 2.79
N GLY A 671 -19.29 -27.59 2.61
CA GLY A 671 -17.87 -27.83 2.37
C GLY A 671 -17.05 -27.78 3.66
N LYS A 672 -17.49 -27.02 4.66
CA LYS A 672 -16.76 -26.79 5.93
C LYS A 672 -17.70 -26.70 7.12
N LEU A 673 -17.46 -27.51 8.14
CA LEU A 673 -18.11 -27.47 9.46
C LEU A 673 -17.05 -27.31 10.55
N SER A 674 -17.19 -26.28 11.38
CA SER A 674 -16.22 -25.92 12.41
C SER A 674 -16.85 -25.83 13.80
N ILE A 675 -16.45 -26.76 14.66
CA ILE A 675 -16.97 -27.05 16.01
C ILE A 675 -15.81 -27.23 17.03
N ASP A 676 -14.69 -26.52 16.82
CA ASP A 676 -13.55 -26.52 17.74
C ASP A 676 -13.91 -25.94 19.12
N SER A 677 -13.38 -26.50 20.20
CA SER A 677 -13.62 -26.03 21.58
C SER A 677 -15.10 -25.88 21.94
N CYS A 678 -15.94 -26.77 21.42
CA CYS A 678 -17.38 -26.85 21.72
C CYS A 678 -17.70 -27.71 22.96
N GLY A 679 -16.69 -28.32 23.60
CA GLY A 679 -16.87 -29.23 24.75
C GLY A 679 -17.15 -30.67 24.34
N LEU A 680 -16.86 -31.04 23.08
CA LEU A 680 -17.15 -32.35 22.52
C LEU A 680 -16.27 -33.44 23.14
N LYS A 681 -16.87 -34.62 23.32
CA LYS A 681 -16.22 -35.83 23.83
C LYS A 681 -16.11 -36.91 22.74
N SER A 682 -15.33 -37.97 23.01
CA SER A 682 -15.26 -39.21 22.22
C SER A 682 -16.62 -39.67 21.66
N ARG A 683 -17.62 -39.82 22.53
CA ARG A 683 -19.00 -40.23 22.17
C ARG A 683 -19.69 -39.30 21.18
N HIS A 684 -19.48 -37.99 21.32
CA HIS A 684 -20.09 -36.96 20.46
C HIS A 684 -19.42 -36.95 19.09
N LEU A 685 -18.09 -37.09 19.05
CA LEU A 685 -17.35 -37.19 17.82
C LEU A 685 -17.72 -38.46 17.04
N ASN A 686 -17.90 -39.60 17.72
CA ASN A 686 -18.38 -40.83 17.09
C ASN A 686 -19.80 -40.68 16.50
N ALA A 687 -20.72 -40.04 17.24
CA ALA A 687 -22.08 -39.77 16.74
C ALA A 687 -22.05 -38.87 15.48
N ILE A 688 -21.21 -37.83 15.48
CA ILE A 688 -21.02 -36.94 14.31
C ILE A 688 -20.41 -37.69 13.13
N PHE A 689 -19.45 -38.60 13.36
CA PHE A 689 -18.86 -39.42 12.29
C PHE A 689 -19.87 -40.41 11.69
N GLN A 690 -20.70 -41.03 12.52
CA GLN A 690 -21.80 -41.90 12.08
C GLN A 690 -22.85 -41.10 11.29
N ALA A 691 -23.27 -39.93 11.78
CA ALA A 691 -24.18 -39.03 11.06
C ALA A 691 -23.62 -38.63 9.69
N ILE A 692 -22.35 -38.19 9.60
CA ILE A 692 -21.69 -37.85 8.32
C ILE A 692 -21.66 -39.07 7.37
N ALA A 693 -21.36 -40.26 7.88
CA ALA A 693 -21.33 -41.50 7.09
C ALA A 693 -22.71 -41.95 6.59
N ASN A 694 -23.80 -41.49 7.22
CA ASN A 694 -25.17 -41.69 6.75
C ASN A 694 -25.58 -40.69 5.64
N THR A 695 -24.78 -39.64 5.38
CA THR A 695 -25.06 -38.62 4.34
C THR A 695 -24.50 -38.99 2.97
N GLY A 696 -24.95 -38.28 1.93
CA GLY A 696 -24.32 -38.28 0.61
C GLY A 696 -23.04 -37.44 0.50
N ASN A 697 -22.59 -36.77 1.57
CA ASN A 697 -21.52 -35.76 1.53
C ASN A 697 -20.35 -36.06 2.49
N PRO A 698 -19.46 -37.01 2.14
CA PRO A 698 -18.22 -37.23 2.89
C PRO A 698 -17.18 -36.11 2.68
N ASN A 699 -17.36 -35.21 1.71
CA ASN A 699 -16.36 -34.21 1.31
C ASN A 699 -16.26 -32.99 2.25
N VAL A 700 -17.00 -32.99 3.36
CA VAL A 700 -16.94 -31.94 4.39
C VAL A 700 -15.55 -31.88 5.05
N GLU A 701 -15.01 -30.67 5.17
CA GLU A 701 -13.92 -30.35 6.10
C GLU A 701 -14.49 -30.21 7.52
N LEU A 702 -14.20 -31.18 8.39
CA LEU A 702 -14.64 -31.18 9.77
C LEU A 702 -13.53 -30.70 10.72
N TYR A 703 -13.75 -29.57 11.38
CA TYR A 703 -12.84 -29.02 12.40
C TYR A 703 -13.43 -29.25 13.79
N VAL A 704 -12.78 -30.11 14.58
CA VAL A 704 -13.18 -30.57 15.92
C VAL A 704 -12.04 -30.34 16.94
N GLY A 705 -11.13 -29.41 16.65
CA GLY A 705 -9.93 -29.15 17.44
C GLY A 705 -10.21 -28.62 18.85
N ALA A 706 -9.22 -28.67 19.73
CA ALA A 706 -9.26 -28.18 21.11
C ALA A 706 -10.54 -28.55 21.89
N ASN A 707 -11.01 -29.79 21.70
CA ASN A 707 -12.14 -30.40 22.41
C ASN A 707 -11.63 -31.48 23.40
N PRO A 708 -12.30 -31.69 24.55
CA PRO A 708 -11.88 -32.64 25.59
C PRO A 708 -12.23 -34.10 25.24
N LEU A 709 -11.77 -34.58 24.09
CA LEU A 709 -12.15 -35.88 23.51
C LEU A 709 -11.86 -37.06 24.45
N MET A 710 -10.74 -37.02 25.18
CA MET A 710 -10.30 -38.06 26.11
C MET A 710 -11.13 -38.17 27.39
N SER A 711 -11.95 -37.17 27.73
CA SER A 711 -12.65 -37.08 29.03
C SER A 711 -13.69 -38.18 29.29
N GLU A 712 -13.92 -39.09 28.34
CA GLU A 712 -14.85 -40.22 28.46
C GLU A 712 -14.27 -41.45 27.73
N GLN A 713 -13.29 -42.10 28.38
CA GLN A 713 -12.49 -43.20 27.82
C GLN A 713 -13.34 -44.36 27.26
N GLY A 714 -14.46 -44.70 27.91
CA GLY A 714 -15.33 -45.82 27.53
C GLY A 714 -16.03 -45.72 26.18
N SER A 715 -15.85 -44.63 25.42
CA SER A 715 -16.34 -44.48 24.03
C SER A 715 -15.24 -44.31 22.98
N LEU A 716 -13.95 -44.38 23.37
CA LEU A 716 -12.82 -44.21 22.44
C LEU A 716 -12.72 -45.37 21.44
N GLY A 717 -12.79 -46.63 21.88
CA GLY A 717 -12.73 -47.79 20.99
C GLY A 717 -13.82 -47.79 19.89
N SER A 718 -15.03 -47.32 20.21
CA SER A 718 -16.12 -47.16 19.23
C SER A 718 -15.79 -46.09 18.18
N LEU A 719 -15.18 -44.98 18.59
CA LEU A 719 -14.69 -43.94 17.68
C LEU A 719 -13.58 -44.48 16.77
N TRP A 720 -12.61 -45.20 17.32
CA TRP A 720 -11.49 -45.77 16.55
C TRP A 720 -11.93 -46.83 15.55
N ASN A 721 -12.91 -47.68 15.91
CA ASN A 721 -13.52 -48.60 14.95
C ASN A 721 -14.23 -47.84 13.82
N THR A 722 -15.02 -46.81 14.15
CA THR A 722 -15.67 -45.92 13.16
C THR A 722 -14.66 -45.23 12.23
N ILE A 723 -13.50 -44.79 12.75
CA ILE A 723 -12.41 -44.24 11.93
C ILE A 723 -11.76 -45.33 11.06
N ALA A 724 -11.44 -46.51 11.60
CA ALA A 724 -10.80 -47.60 10.86
C ALA A 724 -11.69 -48.11 9.71
N GLU A 725 -13.00 -48.20 9.94
CA GLU A 725 -14.02 -48.56 8.94
C GLU A 725 -14.24 -47.46 7.88
N GLY A 726 -13.65 -46.28 8.03
CA GLY A 726 -13.78 -45.17 7.08
C GLY A 726 -15.12 -44.41 7.14
N ARG A 727 -15.93 -44.61 8.19
CA ARG A 727 -17.16 -43.85 8.42
C ARG A 727 -16.83 -42.44 8.90
N GLY A 728 -16.97 -41.42 8.04
CA GLY A 728 -16.78 -40.02 8.44
C GLY A 728 -16.32 -39.11 7.30
N PRO A 729 -15.69 -37.96 7.63
CA PRO A 729 -15.27 -36.96 6.66
C PRO A 729 -13.99 -37.34 5.90
N VAL A 730 -13.80 -36.74 4.72
CA VAL A 730 -12.57 -36.80 3.92
C VAL A 730 -11.47 -35.89 4.48
N THR A 731 -11.84 -34.79 5.15
CA THR A 731 -10.91 -33.84 5.77
C THR A 731 -11.25 -33.67 7.26
N LEU A 732 -10.28 -33.94 8.13
CA LEU A 732 -10.43 -33.91 9.59
C LEU A 732 -9.35 -33.04 10.23
N SER A 733 -9.75 -32.06 11.05
CA SER A 733 -8.85 -31.35 11.96
C SER A 733 -9.19 -31.65 13.41
N LEU A 734 -8.21 -32.21 14.11
CA LEU A 734 -8.16 -32.47 15.55
C LEU A 734 -7.20 -31.47 16.23
N ALA A 735 -6.85 -30.36 15.58
CA ALA A 735 -5.78 -29.46 16.01
C ALA A 735 -5.94 -28.92 17.44
N ASN A 736 -4.83 -28.66 18.14
CA ASN A 736 -4.77 -28.09 19.49
C ASN A 736 -5.51 -28.93 20.55
N THR A 737 -5.55 -30.26 20.39
CA THR A 737 -6.08 -31.21 21.38
C THR A 737 -4.97 -31.81 22.24
N GLU A 738 -5.34 -32.24 23.45
CA GLU A 738 -4.44 -32.91 24.40
C GLU A 738 -4.57 -34.44 24.27
N TRP A 739 -3.46 -35.17 24.37
CA TRP A 739 -3.40 -36.63 24.15
C TRP A 739 -2.63 -37.39 25.24
N GLU A 740 -3.09 -38.59 25.56
CA GLU A 740 -2.34 -39.63 26.27
C GLU A 740 -1.69 -40.57 25.24
N ASP A 741 -0.49 -41.10 25.52
CA ASP A 741 0.28 -41.91 24.58
C ASP A 741 -0.52 -43.08 23.97
N ALA A 742 -1.18 -43.88 24.80
CA ALA A 742 -2.01 -45.00 24.35
C ALA A 742 -3.17 -44.57 23.44
N VAL A 743 -3.77 -43.40 23.71
CA VAL A 743 -4.91 -42.87 22.94
C VAL A 743 -4.45 -42.33 21.58
N LEU A 744 -3.25 -41.75 21.51
CA LEU A 744 -2.64 -41.31 20.26
C LEU A 744 -2.14 -42.50 19.41
N HIS A 745 -1.62 -43.55 20.06
CA HIS A 745 -1.30 -44.82 19.43
C HIS A 745 -2.52 -45.45 18.74
N GLU A 746 -3.64 -45.56 19.45
CA GLU A 746 -4.90 -46.10 18.91
C GLU A 746 -5.42 -45.27 17.73
N LEU A 747 -5.32 -43.93 17.79
CA LEU A 747 -5.66 -43.06 16.65
C LEU A 747 -4.81 -43.43 15.42
N PHE A 748 -3.47 -43.47 15.53
CA PHE A 748 -2.60 -43.80 14.41
C PHE A 748 -2.85 -45.22 13.88
N ALA A 749 -3.06 -46.20 14.76
CA ALA A 749 -3.40 -47.58 14.38
C ALA A 749 -4.74 -47.68 13.63
N SER A 750 -5.76 -46.90 14.01
CA SER A 750 -7.04 -46.84 13.28
C SER A 750 -6.86 -46.22 11.88
N LEU A 751 -6.02 -45.19 11.75
CA LEU A 751 -5.75 -44.47 10.51
C LEU A 751 -4.95 -45.29 9.50
N VAL A 752 -4.13 -46.27 9.93
CA VAL A 752 -3.47 -47.24 9.01
C VAL A 752 -4.49 -47.93 8.09
N ASN A 753 -5.67 -48.27 8.63
CA ASN A 753 -6.72 -49.00 7.91
C ASN A 753 -7.79 -48.11 7.27
N ASN A 754 -7.98 -46.88 7.75
CA ASN A 754 -8.90 -45.90 7.16
C ASN A 754 -8.67 -45.71 5.64
N ARG A 755 -9.76 -45.60 4.86
CA ARG A 755 -9.72 -45.39 3.39
C ARG A 755 -10.52 -44.17 2.90
N THR A 756 -10.86 -43.25 3.81
CA THR A 756 -11.75 -42.10 3.53
C THR A 756 -11.05 -40.77 3.76
N ILE A 757 -10.27 -40.65 4.84
CA ILE A 757 -9.53 -39.44 5.19
C ILE A 757 -8.37 -39.28 4.20
N LYS A 758 -8.36 -38.11 3.55
CA LYS A 758 -7.29 -37.61 2.67
C LYS A 758 -6.49 -36.50 3.31
N THR A 759 -7.11 -35.70 4.17
CA THR A 759 -6.49 -34.55 4.84
C THR A 759 -6.65 -34.71 6.34
N LEU A 760 -5.53 -34.76 7.07
CA LEU A 760 -5.52 -34.88 8.53
C LEU A 760 -4.70 -33.76 9.15
N ASP A 761 -5.33 -32.97 10.02
CA ASP A 761 -4.70 -31.87 10.73
C ASP A 761 -4.68 -32.15 12.24
N LEU A 762 -3.49 -32.48 12.72
CA LEU A 762 -3.11 -32.67 14.12
C LEU A 762 -2.17 -31.55 14.58
N SER A 763 -2.24 -30.35 13.98
CA SER A 763 -1.37 -29.25 14.40
C SER A 763 -1.64 -28.80 15.83
N GLY A 764 -0.60 -28.42 16.55
CA GLY A 764 -0.72 -27.92 17.92
C GLY A 764 -1.12 -28.94 18.98
N ILE A 765 -1.15 -30.24 18.68
CA ILE A 765 -1.41 -31.26 19.69
C ILE A 765 -0.37 -31.24 20.81
N THR A 766 -0.80 -31.50 22.04
CA THR A 766 0.07 -31.66 23.21
C THR A 766 -0.11 -33.06 23.79
N MET A 767 0.91 -33.58 24.46
CA MET A 767 0.81 -34.87 25.15
C MET A 767 0.96 -34.69 26.66
N THR A 768 0.12 -35.41 27.43
CA THR A 768 0.16 -35.47 28.90
C THR A 768 1.25 -36.42 29.42
N THR A 769 1.74 -37.29 28.55
CA THR A 769 2.70 -38.37 28.79
C THR A 769 3.74 -38.37 27.67
N PRO A 770 5.02 -38.71 27.93
CA PRO A 770 6.00 -38.87 26.86
C PRO A 770 5.56 -39.94 25.86
N ALA A 771 5.77 -39.69 24.57
CA ALA A 771 5.45 -40.67 23.54
C ALA A 771 6.32 -41.93 23.65
N SER A 772 5.71 -43.10 23.48
CA SER A 772 6.43 -44.38 23.45
C SER A 772 6.95 -44.71 22.05
N ASP A 773 7.94 -45.61 21.99
CA ASP A 773 8.40 -46.22 20.74
C ASP A 773 7.25 -46.88 19.96
N GLY A 774 6.22 -47.37 20.67
CA GLY A 774 5.00 -47.89 20.07
C GLY A 774 4.24 -46.84 19.28
N THR A 775 4.09 -45.62 19.83
CA THR A 775 3.41 -44.50 19.15
C THR A 775 4.23 -43.95 17.98
N ILE A 776 5.57 -43.93 18.10
CA ILE A 776 6.48 -43.62 16.98
C ILE A 776 6.31 -44.67 15.86
N HIS A 777 6.28 -45.96 16.22
CA HIS A 777 6.08 -47.05 15.27
C HIS A 777 4.68 -47.05 14.63
N ALA A 778 3.64 -46.63 15.38
CA ALA A 778 2.28 -46.48 14.85
C ALA A 778 2.20 -45.31 13.84
N LEU A 779 2.85 -44.18 14.10
CA LEU A 779 2.96 -43.06 13.14
C LEU A 779 3.79 -43.45 11.91
N SER A 780 4.89 -44.19 12.10
CA SER A 780 5.69 -44.72 10.97
C SER A 780 4.88 -45.72 10.13
N SER A 781 4.08 -46.58 10.77
CA SER A 781 3.17 -47.51 10.09
C SER A 781 2.05 -46.78 9.36
N LEU A 782 1.54 -45.67 9.91
CA LEU A 782 0.59 -44.79 9.23
C LEU A 782 1.19 -44.21 7.94
N PHE A 783 2.44 -43.74 7.98
CA PHE A 783 3.14 -43.28 6.77
C PHE A 783 3.41 -44.40 5.76
N GLU A 784 3.87 -45.57 6.19
CA GLU A 784 4.20 -46.67 5.27
C GLU A 784 2.96 -47.32 4.66
N GLN A 785 1.94 -47.61 5.46
CA GLN A 785 0.88 -48.56 5.10
C GLN A 785 -0.39 -47.88 4.59
N ASN A 786 -0.72 -46.65 5.03
CA ASN A 786 -1.93 -45.98 4.56
C ASN A 786 -1.82 -45.62 3.06
N ARG A 787 -2.91 -45.86 2.31
CA ARG A 787 -2.96 -45.65 0.85
C ARG A 787 -4.03 -44.62 0.41
N THR A 788 -4.45 -43.71 1.28
CA THR A 788 -5.44 -42.65 1.00
C THR A 788 -5.08 -41.25 1.51
N LEU A 789 -4.21 -41.11 2.51
CA LEU A 789 -3.80 -39.81 3.04
C LEU A 789 -2.92 -39.07 2.03
N GLU A 790 -3.34 -37.86 1.66
CA GLU A 790 -2.72 -36.98 0.65
C GLU A 790 -2.14 -35.71 1.28
N ASP A 791 -2.69 -35.23 2.39
CA ASP A 791 -2.21 -34.08 3.16
C ASP A 791 -2.21 -34.42 4.67
N ILE A 792 -1.06 -34.19 5.34
CA ILE A 792 -0.98 -34.26 6.80
C ILE A 792 -0.32 -33.01 7.38
N ASN A 793 -0.92 -32.48 8.44
CA ASN A 793 -0.37 -31.40 9.25
C ASN A 793 -0.09 -31.89 10.66
N LEU A 794 1.19 -31.89 11.04
CA LEU A 794 1.68 -32.20 12.39
C LEU A 794 2.34 -30.97 13.04
N GLY A 795 2.28 -29.79 12.41
CA GLY A 795 3.00 -28.60 12.84
C GLY A 795 2.61 -28.13 14.25
N GLY A 796 3.58 -27.67 15.04
CA GLY A 796 3.41 -27.27 16.41
C GLY A 796 2.57 -26.01 16.63
N GLY A 797 2.02 -25.90 17.83
CA GLY A 797 1.25 -24.76 18.33
C GLY A 797 2.04 -23.94 19.36
N LEU A 798 1.37 -23.02 20.05
CA LEU A 798 2.03 -22.10 21.00
C LEU A 798 2.71 -22.80 22.20
N ASN A 799 2.36 -24.05 22.50
CA ASN A 799 2.80 -24.79 23.68
C ASN A 799 3.51 -26.13 23.35
N THR A 800 3.76 -26.46 22.08
CA THR A 800 4.17 -27.83 21.66
C THR A 800 5.69 -28.07 21.73
N GLN A 801 6.25 -27.98 22.93
CA GLN A 801 7.62 -28.42 23.18
C GLN A 801 7.68 -29.95 23.25
N GLY A 802 8.63 -30.57 22.52
CA GLY A 802 9.02 -31.98 22.69
C GLY A 802 8.51 -33.00 21.66
N LEU A 803 7.59 -32.65 20.74
CA LEU A 803 7.07 -33.61 19.74
C LEU A 803 7.96 -33.76 18.49
N GLY A 804 8.85 -32.81 18.20
CA GLY A 804 9.74 -32.87 17.03
C GLY A 804 10.56 -34.15 16.92
N PRO A 805 11.30 -34.59 17.96
CA PRO A 805 12.06 -35.84 17.92
C PRO A 805 11.19 -37.09 17.72
N VAL A 806 9.99 -37.12 18.31
CA VAL A 806 9.00 -38.22 18.19
C VAL A 806 8.54 -38.36 16.74
N ILE A 807 8.19 -37.24 16.12
CA ILE A 807 7.74 -37.18 14.72
C ILE A 807 8.91 -37.50 13.76
N ALA A 808 10.12 -37.02 14.06
CA ALA A 808 11.31 -37.33 13.28
C ALA A 808 11.67 -38.82 13.30
N GLY A 809 11.53 -39.49 14.44
CA GLY A 809 11.71 -40.95 14.55
C GLY A 809 10.75 -41.76 13.67
N ALA A 810 9.56 -41.22 13.37
CA ALA A 810 8.57 -41.87 12.52
C ALA A 810 8.83 -41.70 11.01
N PHE A 811 9.76 -40.84 10.58
CA PHE A 811 9.95 -40.52 9.16
C PHE A 811 10.33 -41.72 8.28
N ALA A 812 10.89 -42.80 8.83
CA ALA A 812 11.27 -44.00 8.07
C ALA A 812 10.13 -44.53 7.18
N GLY A 813 8.87 -44.50 7.65
CA GLY A 813 7.70 -44.93 6.87
C GLY A 813 7.37 -44.06 5.65
N LEU A 814 7.93 -42.85 5.54
CA LEU A 814 7.75 -42.00 4.35
C LEU A 814 8.53 -42.53 3.13
N THR A 815 9.54 -43.38 3.35
CA THR A 815 10.40 -43.94 2.28
C THR A 815 9.61 -44.74 1.25
N THR A 816 8.61 -45.52 1.70
CA THR A 816 7.75 -46.41 0.90
C THR A 816 6.34 -45.84 0.67
N ASN A 817 6.06 -44.62 1.16
CA ASN A 817 4.78 -43.94 0.95
C ASN A 817 4.60 -43.54 -0.53
N THR A 818 3.43 -43.83 -1.09
CA THR A 818 3.10 -43.57 -2.51
C THR A 818 1.87 -42.66 -2.69
N ARG A 819 1.52 -41.86 -1.69
CA ARG A 819 0.25 -41.09 -1.66
C ARG A 819 0.38 -39.67 -1.13
N LEU A 820 1.13 -39.49 -0.04
CA LEU A 820 1.27 -38.20 0.61
C LEU A 820 1.86 -37.18 -0.37
N ARG A 821 1.18 -36.05 -0.49
CA ARG A 821 1.49 -34.92 -1.36
C ARG A 821 1.93 -33.71 -0.55
N CYS A 822 1.29 -33.46 0.57
CA CYS A 822 1.59 -32.36 1.48
C CYS A 822 1.97 -32.87 2.87
N LEU A 823 3.05 -32.34 3.42
CA LEU A 823 3.55 -32.63 4.77
C LEU A 823 3.90 -31.30 5.46
N ARG A 824 3.18 -30.96 6.53
CA ARG A 824 3.42 -29.76 7.35
C ARG A 824 3.97 -30.13 8.72
N LEU A 825 5.10 -29.53 9.05
CA LEU A 825 5.99 -29.88 10.17
C LEU A 825 6.53 -28.63 10.89
N GLU A 826 5.96 -27.45 10.66
CA GLU A 826 6.43 -26.19 11.24
C GLU A 826 6.41 -26.23 12.78
N ASN A 827 7.24 -25.42 13.45
CA ASN A 827 7.13 -25.15 14.89
C ASN A 827 7.22 -26.42 15.80
N LEU A 828 7.91 -27.48 15.34
CA LEU A 828 8.09 -28.73 16.09
C LEU A 828 9.42 -28.81 16.86
N GLY A 829 10.35 -27.88 16.64
CA GLY A 829 11.66 -27.88 17.28
C GLY A 829 12.54 -29.09 16.89
N MET A 830 12.36 -29.63 15.69
CA MET A 830 13.05 -30.85 15.21
C MET A 830 14.58 -30.71 15.09
N GLY A 831 15.10 -29.48 15.06
CA GLY A 831 16.52 -29.19 14.93
C GLY A 831 17.11 -29.63 13.58
N SER A 832 18.45 -29.72 13.54
CA SER A 832 19.16 -30.11 12.32
C SER A 832 19.07 -31.63 12.07
N GLU A 833 19.07 -32.44 13.13
CA GLU A 833 18.92 -33.90 13.05
C GLU A 833 17.60 -34.32 12.42
N GLY A 834 16.48 -33.69 12.79
CA GLY A 834 15.19 -33.98 12.16
C GLY A 834 15.16 -33.62 10.67
N ALA A 835 15.87 -32.56 10.25
CA ALA A 835 16.00 -32.22 8.83
C ALA A 835 16.90 -33.21 8.06
N ILE A 836 17.91 -33.79 8.72
CA ILE A 836 18.77 -34.84 8.17
C ILE A 836 17.98 -36.16 8.05
N ALA A 837 17.24 -36.56 9.09
CA ALA A 837 16.36 -37.74 9.08
C ALA A 837 15.27 -37.62 8.00
N LEU A 838 14.66 -36.44 7.86
CA LEU A 838 13.68 -36.15 6.80
C LEU A 838 14.29 -36.27 5.40
N HIS A 839 15.53 -35.76 5.21
CA HIS A 839 16.26 -35.91 3.95
C HIS A 839 16.55 -37.38 3.63
N GLN A 840 17.01 -38.17 4.59
CA GLN A 840 17.34 -39.58 4.42
C GLN A 840 16.09 -40.41 4.06
N ALA A 841 15.02 -40.27 4.85
CA ALA A 841 13.76 -41.00 4.62
C ALA A 841 13.13 -40.66 3.26
N LEU A 842 13.22 -39.41 2.82
CA LEU A 842 12.62 -38.97 1.56
C LEU A 842 13.52 -39.14 0.32
N GLU A 843 14.79 -39.55 0.46
CA GLU A 843 15.72 -39.69 -0.67
C GLU A 843 15.18 -40.60 -1.80
N SER A 844 14.39 -41.62 -1.45
CA SER A 844 13.70 -42.51 -2.42
C SER A 844 12.23 -42.14 -2.68
N ASN A 845 11.61 -41.24 -1.91
CA ASN A 845 10.22 -40.84 -2.11
C ASN A 845 10.07 -40.02 -3.42
N ARG A 846 8.98 -40.22 -4.16
CA ARG A 846 8.69 -39.50 -5.42
C ARG A 846 7.28 -38.91 -5.48
N THR A 847 6.53 -38.92 -4.38
CA THR A 847 5.12 -38.49 -4.35
C THR A 847 4.89 -37.18 -3.62
N LEU A 848 5.72 -36.84 -2.63
CA LEU A 848 5.62 -35.57 -1.91
C LEU A 848 5.89 -34.40 -2.86
N GLN A 849 5.01 -33.40 -2.81
CA GLN A 849 4.98 -32.21 -3.68
C GLN A 849 5.09 -30.90 -2.89
N GLU A 850 4.56 -30.89 -1.67
CA GLU A 850 4.49 -29.75 -0.78
C GLU A 850 5.06 -30.10 0.60
N LEU A 851 5.99 -29.27 1.09
CA LEU A 851 6.69 -29.48 2.35
C LEU A 851 6.84 -28.14 3.09
N HIS A 852 6.44 -28.10 4.36
CA HIS A 852 6.54 -26.92 5.22
C HIS A 852 7.35 -27.26 6.48
N VAL A 853 8.42 -26.50 6.75
CA VAL A 853 9.45 -26.84 7.77
C VAL A 853 10.01 -25.63 8.55
N ASP A 854 9.41 -24.44 8.44
CA ASP A 854 9.86 -23.24 9.19
C ASP A 854 9.59 -23.36 10.71
N GLN A 855 10.28 -22.58 11.54
CA GLN A 855 10.22 -22.64 13.02
C GLN A 855 10.69 -23.97 13.64
N ASN A 856 11.62 -24.69 12.99
CA ASN A 856 12.18 -25.94 13.51
C ASN A 856 13.55 -25.82 14.16
N ASN A 857 14.03 -24.59 14.42
CA ASN A 857 15.38 -24.32 14.94
C ASN A 857 16.46 -24.85 13.99
N LEU A 858 16.22 -24.72 12.68
CA LEU A 858 17.13 -25.17 11.63
C LEU A 858 18.43 -24.35 11.65
N SER A 859 19.56 -25.03 11.86
CA SER A 859 20.89 -24.43 11.65
C SER A 859 21.25 -24.41 10.16
N VAL A 860 22.40 -23.84 9.83
CA VAL A 860 22.99 -23.95 8.47
C VAL A 860 23.08 -25.41 7.99
N GLN A 861 23.35 -26.39 8.87
CA GLN A 861 23.36 -27.81 8.49
C GLN A 861 21.95 -28.31 8.14
N GLY A 862 20.93 -27.89 8.88
CA GLY A 862 19.52 -28.18 8.57
C GLY A 862 19.10 -27.61 7.22
N PHE A 863 19.47 -26.36 6.92
CA PHE A 863 19.23 -25.77 5.59
C PHE A 863 19.97 -26.51 4.47
N VAL A 864 21.20 -26.98 4.70
CA VAL A 864 21.94 -27.80 3.74
C VAL A 864 21.27 -29.18 3.52
N ALA A 865 20.68 -29.79 4.56
CA ALA A 865 19.91 -31.02 4.41
C ALA A 865 18.63 -30.80 3.56
N ILE A 866 17.89 -29.72 3.82
CA ILE A 866 16.71 -29.35 3.00
C ILE A 866 17.12 -29.00 1.55
N LEU A 867 18.28 -28.37 1.33
CA LEU A 867 18.79 -28.11 -0.01
C LEU A 867 19.10 -29.41 -0.77
N LYS A 868 19.78 -30.38 -0.14
CA LYS A 868 20.01 -31.71 -0.73
C LYS A 868 18.70 -32.43 -1.03
N LEU A 869 17.73 -32.36 -0.14
CA LEU A 869 16.39 -32.94 -0.31
C LEU A 869 15.67 -32.38 -1.55
N VAL A 870 15.60 -31.05 -1.75
CA VAL A 870 14.94 -30.49 -2.94
C VAL A 870 15.74 -30.66 -4.23
N GLN A 871 17.04 -30.94 -4.14
CA GLN A 871 17.90 -31.29 -5.28
C GLN A 871 17.75 -32.75 -5.71
N SER A 872 17.59 -33.70 -4.78
CA SER A 872 17.35 -35.11 -5.08
C SER A 872 15.87 -35.39 -5.43
N MET A 873 14.93 -34.76 -4.72
CA MET A 873 13.49 -34.85 -5.01
C MET A 873 13.02 -33.76 -5.97
N GLY A 874 13.12 -34.04 -7.27
CA GLY A 874 12.46 -33.25 -8.32
C GLY A 874 10.92 -33.18 -8.22
N SER A 875 10.28 -33.90 -7.29
CA SER A 875 8.84 -33.85 -7.05
C SER A 875 8.40 -32.72 -6.12
N ILE A 876 9.29 -32.17 -5.28
CA ILE A 876 8.95 -31.05 -4.38
C ILE A 876 8.87 -29.76 -5.22
N ILE A 877 7.65 -29.23 -5.34
CA ILE A 877 7.27 -28.08 -6.18
C ILE A 877 6.68 -26.92 -5.37
N ASN A 878 6.38 -27.14 -4.08
CA ASN A 878 5.99 -26.09 -3.16
C ASN A 878 6.71 -26.26 -1.82
N LEU A 879 7.39 -25.20 -1.38
CA LEU A 879 8.03 -25.11 -0.08
C LEU A 879 8.08 -23.62 0.26
N PRO A 880 7.32 -23.13 1.25
CA PRO A 880 7.39 -21.73 1.65
C PRO A 880 8.78 -21.41 2.20
N ARG A 881 9.29 -20.22 1.87
CA ARG A 881 10.62 -19.78 2.33
C ARG A 881 10.66 -19.82 3.87
N PRO A 882 11.56 -20.60 4.49
CA PRO A 882 11.68 -20.70 5.95
C PRO A 882 12.31 -19.42 6.50
N ASN A 883 11.46 -18.44 6.82
CA ASN A 883 11.87 -17.08 7.15
C ASN A 883 12.08 -16.89 8.65
N ILE A 884 11.40 -17.66 9.50
CA ILE A 884 11.53 -17.53 10.95
C ILE A 884 12.82 -18.22 11.41
N ASP A 885 13.11 -19.43 10.94
CA ASP A 885 14.39 -20.10 11.20
C ASP A 885 15.56 -19.31 10.61
N LEU A 886 15.46 -18.83 9.35
CA LEU A 886 16.52 -18.02 8.73
C LEU A 886 16.86 -16.78 9.58
N ARG A 887 15.86 -16.03 10.04
CA ARG A 887 16.09 -14.85 10.91
C ARG A 887 16.58 -15.23 12.30
N THR A 888 16.16 -16.38 12.84
CA THR A 888 16.57 -16.84 14.17
C THR A 888 18.02 -17.29 14.16
N GLU A 889 18.42 -18.08 13.16
CA GLU A 889 19.79 -18.53 12.97
C GLU A 889 20.72 -17.37 12.57
N GLN A 890 20.28 -16.42 11.73
CA GLN A 890 21.01 -15.17 11.48
C GLN A 890 21.28 -14.40 12.77
N LYS A 891 20.25 -14.17 13.61
CA LYS A 891 20.41 -13.51 14.92
C LYS A 891 21.34 -14.28 15.86
N ARG A 892 21.26 -15.62 15.87
CA ARG A 892 22.15 -16.48 16.68
C ARG A 892 23.60 -16.35 16.21
N LEU A 893 23.85 -16.36 14.90
CA LEU A 893 25.18 -16.19 14.32
C LEU A 893 25.72 -14.76 14.52
N ASP A 894 24.89 -13.73 14.39
CA ASP A 894 25.26 -12.33 14.69
C ASP A 894 25.57 -12.11 16.18
N ALA A 895 24.94 -12.86 17.09
CA ALA A 895 25.27 -12.85 18.53
C ALA A 895 26.57 -13.64 18.81
N LEU A 896 26.68 -14.86 18.27
CA LEU A 896 27.84 -15.74 18.44
C LEU A 896 29.14 -15.12 17.92
N VAL A 897 29.10 -14.47 16.74
CA VAL A 897 30.28 -13.76 16.19
C VAL A 897 30.71 -12.59 17.07
N ARG A 898 29.78 -11.89 17.74
CA ARG A 898 30.13 -10.82 18.70
C ARG A 898 30.75 -11.36 19.98
N ALA A 899 30.13 -12.36 20.62
CA ALA A 899 30.67 -13.01 21.81
C ALA A 899 32.07 -13.62 21.56
N LEU A 900 32.29 -14.22 20.38
CA LEU A 900 33.59 -14.74 19.97
C LEU A 900 34.61 -13.64 19.67
N LEU A 901 34.21 -12.45 19.20
CA LEU A 901 35.11 -11.29 19.05
C LEU A 901 35.50 -10.69 20.40
N GLU A 902 34.55 -10.59 21.32
CA GLU A 902 34.75 -10.10 22.68
C GLU A 902 35.73 -11.02 23.43
N SER A 903 35.45 -12.32 23.50
CA SER A 903 36.34 -13.26 24.19
C SER A 903 37.65 -13.54 23.43
N GLN A 904 37.69 -13.39 22.10
CA GLN A 904 38.97 -13.36 21.37
C GLN A 904 39.84 -12.18 21.83
N SER A 905 39.25 -11.02 22.12
CA SER A 905 39.97 -9.83 22.61
C SER A 905 40.51 -10.04 24.03
N GLU A 906 39.74 -10.69 24.90
CA GLU A 906 40.18 -11.12 26.24
C GLU A 906 41.35 -12.11 26.16
N SER A 907 41.22 -13.16 25.33
CA SER A 907 42.29 -14.13 25.10
C SER A 907 43.55 -13.49 24.51
N GLN A 908 43.40 -12.48 23.63
CA GLN A 908 44.53 -11.72 23.08
C GLN A 908 45.24 -10.89 24.16
N PHE A 909 44.48 -10.27 25.07
CA PHE A 909 45.03 -9.56 26.23
C PHE A 909 45.81 -10.53 27.13
N LEU A 910 45.21 -11.66 27.51
CA LEU A 910 45.86 -12.68 28.33
C LEU A 910 47.13 -13.25 27.68
N LEU A 911 47.14 -13.44 26.37
CA LEU A 911 48.33 -13.87 25.61
C LEU A 911 49.46 -12.83 25.63
N LEU A 912 49.13 -11.54 25.72
CA LEU A 912 50.11 -10.44 25.75
C LEU A 912 50.83 -10.29 27.10
N TYR A 913 50.20 -10.74 28.20
CA TYR A 913 50.71 -10.58 29.57
C TYR A 913 51.07 -11.91 30.28
N SER A 914 50.92 -13.06 29.61
CA SER A 914 51.30 -14.38 30.15
C SER A 914 52.67 -14.84 29.65
N THR A 915 53.31 -15.76 30.39
CA THR A 915 54.63 -16.32 30.03
C THR A 915 54.65 -17.84 30.21
N GLY A 916 55.67 -18.50 29.67
CA GLY A 916 55.91 -19.93 29.90
C GLY A 916 54.78 -20.85 29.44
N GLY A 917 54.30 -21.72 30.35
CA GLY A 917 53.25 -22.70 30.07
C GLY A 917 51.88 -22.08 29.85
N ASP A 918 51.58 -20.94 30.48
CA ASP A 918 50.27 -20.30 30.41
C ASP A 918 50.08 -19.53 29.11
N ALA A 919 51.15 -18.94 28.56
CA ALA A 919 51.15 -18.39 27.21
C ALA A 919 50.80 -19.45 26.14
N LYS A 920 51.22 -20.72 26.33
CA LYS A 920 50.83 -21.82 25.42
C LYS A 920 49.33 -22.14 25.53
N ARG A 921 48.76 -22.13 26.75
CA ARG A 921 47.32 -22.38 26.98
C ARG A 921 46.46 -21.22 26.46
N ALA A 922 46.84 -19.98 26.75
CA ALA A 922 46.19 -18.78 26.23
C ALA A 922 46.23 -18.72 24.70
N LYS A 923 47.36 -19.09 24.07
CA LYS A 923 47.45 -19.18 22.61
C LYS A 923 46.52 -20.25 22.04
N ALA A 924 46.50 -21.46 22.60
CA ALA A 924 45.61 -22.52 22.11
C ALA A 924 44.12 -22.12 22.21
N HIS A 925 43.74 -21.42 23.28
CA HIS A 925 42.40 -20.86 23.44
C HIS A 925 42.08 -19.79 22.38
N PHE A 926 43.00 -18.84 22.14
CA PHE A 926 42.87 -17.81 21.10
C PHE A 926 42.78 -18.41 19.69
N ASP A 927 43.60 -19.41 19.36
CA ASP A 927 43.59 -20.09 18.06
C ASP A 927 42.27 -20.86 17.85
N MET A 928 41.75 -21.51 18.90
CA MET A 928 40.43 -22.17 18.91
C MET A 928 39.28 -21.17 18.70
N GLN A 929 39.25 -20.06 19.44
CA GLN A 929 38.24 -19.01 19.29
C GLN A 929 38.30 -18.35 17.89
N THR A 930 39.50 -18.12 17.36
CA THR A 930 39.70 -17.63 15.98
C THR A 930 39.09 -18.58 14.95
N THR A 931 39.27 -19.89 15.15
CA THR A 931 38.71 -20.93 14.27
C THR A 931 37.18 -20.94 14.36
N ALA A 932 36.61 -20.93 15.58
CA ALA A 932 35.16 -20.88 15.79
C ALA A 932 34.52 -19.60 15.21
N ARG A 933 35.18 -18.45 15.34
CA ARG A 933 34.70 -17.19 14.74
C ARG A 933 34.71 -17.22 13.22
N THR A 934 35.80 -17.70 12.61
CA THR A 934 35.90 -17.74 11.14
C THR A 934 34.96 -18.75 10.50
N ALA A 935 34.62 -19.84 11.21
CA ALA A 935 33.51 -20.73 10.83
C ALA A 935 32.16 -20.01 10.94
N SER A 936 31.84 -19.44 12.12
CA SER A 936 30.58 -18.72 12.35
C SER A 936 30.35 -17.56 11.36
N GLU A 937 31.41 -16.84 10.99
CA GLU A 937 31.35 -15.78 9.97
C GLU A 937 31.15 -16.29 8.55
N ARG A 938 31.60 -17.50 8.22
CA ARG A 938 31.34 -18.15 6.92
C ARG A 938 29.86 -18.52 6.84
N ASP A 939 29.36 -19.20 7.86
CA ASP A 939 27.98 -19.66 7.99
C ASP A 939 26.99 -18.48 7.90
N ARG A 940 27.27 -17.40 8.64
CA ARG A 940 26.52 -16.13 8.63
C ARG A 940 26.45 -15.46 7.25
N ARG A 941 27.48 -15.62 6.41
CA ARG A 941 27.51 -15.11 5.02
C ARG A 941 26.78 -16.05 4.06
N GLN A 942 26.86 -17.37 4.28
CA GLN A 942 26.33 -18.38 3.36
C GLN A 942 24.85 -18.71 3.57
N ILE A 943 24.31 -18.61 4.79
CA ILE A 943 22.95 -19.04 5.11
C ILE A 943 21.86 -18.41 4.22
N GLY A 944 21.98 -17.12 3.89
CA GLY A 944 21.05 -16.44 2.97
C GLY A 944 21.10 -17.04 1.56
N MET A 945 22.31 -17.32 1.05
CA MET A 945 22.52 -17.94 -0.25
C MET A 945 21.97 -19.37 -0.30
N VAL A 946 22.15 -20.16 0.76
CA VAL A 946 21.60 -21.53 0.85
C VAL A 946 20.08 -21.50 0.75
N VAL A 947 19.40 -20.59 1.48
CA VAL A 947 17.94 -20.44 1.37
C VAL A 947 17.50 -19.91 0.01
N ASP A 948 18.24 -18.99 -0.61
CA ASP A 948 17.95 -18.54 -1.98
C ASP A 948 18.10 -19.68 -3.01
N ASP A 949 19.11 -20.55 -2.88
CA ASP A 949 19.29 -21.72 -3.73
C ASP A 949 18.25 -22.83 -3.48
N ILE A 950 17.73 -22.99 -2.26
CA ILE A 950 16.54 -23.83 -1.98
C ILE A 950 15.36 -23.30 -2.80
N MET A 951 15.01 -22.01 -2.65
CA MET A 951 13.85 -21.42 -3.32
C MET A 951 13.96 -21.46 -4.85
N LYS A 952 15.17 -21.24 -5.37
CA LYS A 952 15.51 -21.37 -6.80
C LYS A 952 15.37 -22.80 -7.31
N THR A 953 15.78 -23.80 -6.53
CA THR A 953 15.63 -25.22 -6.89
C THR A 953 14.16 -25.63 -6.92
N VAL A 954 13.39 -25.25 -5.89
CA VAL A 954 11.93 -25.49 -5.83
C VAL A 954 11.19 -24.82 -7.00
N ALA A 955 11.58 -23.59 -7.36
CA ALA A 955 11.03 -22.91 -8.54
C ALA A 955 11.35 -23.65 -9.86
N GLN A 956 12.55 -24.21 -10.02
CA GLN A 956 12.90 -25.03 -11.18
C GLN A 956 12.12 -26.34 -11.23
N ASN A 957 11.95 -27.04 -10.09
CA ASN A 957 11.13 -28.25 -10.00
C ASN A 957 9.67 -27.93 -10.40
N LYS A 958 9.10 -26.83 -9.88
CA LYS A 958 7.75 -26.37 -10.22
C LYS A 958 7.58 -26.08 -11.71
N GLN A 959 8.55 -25.42 -12.35
CA GLN A 959 8.53 -25.17 -13.79
C GLN A 959 8.62 -26.47 -14.61
N ARG A 960 9.49 -27.41 -14.23
CA ARG A 960 9.62 -28.73 -14.88
C ARG A 960 8.31 -29.52 -14.79
N TRP A 961 7.68 -29.54 -13.61
CA TRP A 961 6.40 -30.21 -13.36
C TRP A 961 5.26 -29.57 -14.17
N GLN A 962 5.18 -28.23 -14.23
CA GLN A 962 4.19 -27.52 -15.05
C GLN A 962 4.35 -27.82 -16.54
N ALA A 963 5.59 -27.86 -17.05
CA ALA A 963 5.88 -28.25 -18.43
C ALA A 963 5.48 -29.72 -18.71
N GLN A 964 5.75 -30.64 -17.78
CA GLN A 964 5.32 -32.04 -17.89
C GLN A 964 3.78 -32.16 -17.90
N GLN A 965 3.06 -31.44 -17.03
CA GLN A 965 1.59 -31.42 -17.06
C GLN A 965 1.04 -30.87 -18.38
N ALA A 966 1.61 -29.79 -18.92
CA ALA A 966 1.20 -29.24 -20.21
C ALA A 966 1.40 -30.24 -21.36
N ILE A 967 2.52 -31.00 -21.35
CA ILE A 967 2.77 -32.07 -22.32
C ILE A 967 1.76 -33.21 -22.17
N THR A 968 1.46 -33.65 -20.94
CA THR A 968 0.46 -34.71 -20.70
C THR A 968 -0.93 -34.27 -21.17
N ILE A 969 -1.38 -33.06 -20.80
CA ILE A 969 -2.69 -32.52 -21.23
C ILE A 969 -2.77 -32.42 -22.76
N ALA A 970 -1.72 -31.93 -23.42
CA ALA A 970 -1.67 -31.87 -24.89
C ALA A 970 -1.69 -33.27 -25.54
N ARG A 971 -1.05 -34.27 -24.91
CA ARG A 971 -1.07 -35.66 -25.35
C ARG A 971 -2.44 -36.30 -25.17
N ASP A 972 -3.09 -36.11 -24.04
CA ASP A 972 -4.42 -36.66 -23.75
C ASP A 972 -5.47 -36.03 -24.68
N MET A 973 -5.38 -34.73 -24.95
CA MET A 973 -6.18 -34.04 -25.98
C MET A 973 -5.97 -34.60 -27.39
N SER A 974 -4.80 -35.20 -27.69
CA SER A 974 -4.53 -35.85 -28.99
C SER A 974 -4.99 -37.31 -29.07
N ILE A 975 -5.40 -37.92 -27.95
CA ILE A 975 -5.79 -39.33 -27.83
C ILE A 975 -7.32 -39.51 -27.68
N ALA A 976 -8.06 -38.43 -27.44
CA ALA A 976 -9.52 -38.43 -27.40
C ALA A 976 -10.14 -38.93 -28.74
N PRO A 977 -11.02 -39.95 -28.74
CA PRO A 977 -11.63 -40.46 -29.96
C PRO A 977 -12.51 -39.42 -30.66
N SER A 978 -12.30 -39.22 -31.96
CA SER A 978 -13.05 -38.26 -32.78
C SER A 978 -14.47 -38.75 -33.09
N LEU A 979 -15.42 -38.48 -32.19
CA LEU A 979 -16.86 -38.61 -32.46
C LEU A 979 -17.40 -37.35 -33.14
N GLY A 980 -17.92 -37.50 -34.36
CA GLY A 980 -18.56 -36.43 -35.13
C GLY A 980 -17.57 -35.51 -35.85
N GLY A 981 -17.32 -35.79 -37.13
CA GLY A 981 -16.44 -34.95 -37.95
C GLY A 981 -17.16 -33.75 -38.57
N LEU A 982 -16.46 -32.61 -38.64
CA LEU A 982 -16.67 -31.56 -39.64
C LEU A 982 -15.30 -30.95 -39.98
N SER A 983 -15.05 -30.70 -41.27
CA SER A 983 -13.73 -30.27 -41.78
C SER A 983 -13.47 -28.77 -41.53
N PRO A 984 -12.32 -28.38 -40.93
CA PRO A 984 -11.95 -26.98 -40.79
C PRO A 984 -11.54 -26.37 -42.15
N ILE A 985 -11.91 -25.10 -42.35
CA ILE A 985 -11.70 -24.35 -43.60
C ILE A 985 -10.23 -23.91 -43.74
N SER A 986 -9.69 -24.02 -44.95
CA SER A 986 -8.32 -23.59 -45.28
C SER A 986 -8.18 -22.07 -45.37
N ILE A 987 -7.13 -21.52 -44.74
CA ILE A 987 -6.63 -20.16 -45.00
C ILE A 987 -5.10 -20.24 -45.22
N PRO A 988 -4.50 -19.59 -46.24
CA PRO A 988 -3.12 -19.87 -46.63
C PRO A 988 -2.08 -19.03 -45.86
N SER A 989 -0.91 -19.62 -45.58
CA SER A 989 0.25 -18.87 -45.08
C SER A 989 0.96 -18.11 -46.21
N ALA A 990 0.91 -16.77 -46.15
CA ALA A 990 1.74 -15.92 -47.00
C ALA A 990 3.19 -15.86 -46.46
N ARG A 991 4.16 -15.76 -47.37
CA ARG A 991 5.59 -15.69 -47.07
C ARG A 991 5.96 -14.32 -46.53
N GLU A 992 7.01 -14.28 -45.70
CA GLU A 992 8.06 -13.28 -45.87
C GLU A 992 9.44 -13.94 -45.76
N ARG A 993 10.49 -13.25 -46.20
CA ARG A 993 11.82 -13.82 -46.45
C ARG A 993 12.93 -12.93 -45.89
N SER A 994 14.00 -13.59 -45.44
CA SER A 994 15.40 -13.08 -45.46
C SER A 994 15.70 -11.85 -44.57
N GLU A 995 16.95 -11.53 -44.23
CA GLU A 995 18.25 -12.11 -44.61
C GLU A 995 19.04 -12.60 -43.39
N GLY A 996 19.98 -13.52 -43.64
CA GLY A 996 21.17 -13.73 -42.82
C GLY A 996 22.38 -13.83 -43.74
N SER A 997 23.53 -13.25 -43.38
CA SER A 997 24.73 -13.30 -44.20
C SER A 997 25.93 -13.93 -43.49
N LYS A 998 26.38 -15.06 -44.06
CA LYS A 998 27.74 -15.62 -44.05
C LYS A 998 28.45 -15.83 -42.71
N LEU A 999 28.79 -17.09 -42.42
CA LEU A 999 30.19 -17.55 -42.51
C LEU A 999 30.31 -19.10 -42.57
N SER A 1000 31.48 -19.55 -43.04
CA SER A 1000 31.99 -20.94 -43.14
C SER A 1000 31.85 -21.75 -41.83
N SER A 1001 31.40 -23.02 -41.77
CA SER A 1001 31.72 -24.27 -42.52
C SER A 1001 32.94 -25.05 -42.01
N PHE A 1002 32.73 -26.21 -41.39
CA PHE A 1002 33.58 -27.42 -41.17
C PHE A 1002 32.84 -28.23 -40.07
N ALA A 1003 32.18 -29.38 -40.27
CA ALA A 1003 32.56 -30.71 -40.80
C ALA A 1003 33.14 -31.66 -39.72
N GLY A 1004 32.58 -32.88 -39.61
CA GLY A 1004 32.87 -33.89 -38.56
C GLY A 1004 31.57 -34.37 -37.86
N SER A 1005 30.83 -35.37 -38.38
CA SER A 1005 31.02 -36.82 -38.16
C SER A 1005 30.73 -37.24 -36.69
N ARG A 1006 29.57 -37.83 -36.34
CA ARG A 1006 29.15 -39.27 -36.47
C ARG A 1006 29.86 -40.21 -35.45
N VAL A 1007 29.26 -41.28 -34.91
CA VAL A 1007 27.83 -41.71 -34.73
C VAL A 1007 27.77 -42.93 -33.79
N SER A 1008 26.72 -43.03 -32.94
CA SER A 1008 26.16 -44.23 -32.25
C SER A 1008 27.14 -45.23 -31.53
N GLN A 1009 26.76 -46.38 -30.92
CA GLN A 1009 25.44 -46.98 -30.57
C GLN A 1009 25.53 -47.87 -29.30
N MET A 1010 24.41 -48.49 -28.91
CA MET A 1010 24.25 -49.39 -27.74
C MET A 1010 24.62 -50.87 -28.04
N SER A 1011 25.19 -51.58 -27.06
CA SER A 1011 24.88 -52.99 -26.68
C SER A 1011 25.43 -53.22 -25.25
N ASN A 1012 24.76 -53.76 -24.23
CA ASN A 1012 23.96 -54.99 -24.03
C ASN A 1012 24.78 -56.30 -23.93
N MET A 1013 24.35 -57.16 -22.99
CA MET A 1013 24.78 -58.56 -22.66
C MET A 1013 25.91 -58.72 -21.62
N THR A 1014 25.92 -59.72 -20.72
CA THR A 1014 24.87 -60.48 -19.96
C THR A 1014 25.56 -61.43 -18.97
N GLY A 1015 24.96 -61.65 -17.78
CA GLY A 1015 25.31 -62.70 -16.82
C GLY A 1015 26.65 -62.55 -16.09
N SER A 1016 26.95 -63.32 -15.04
CA SER A 1016 26.12 -63.97 -14.00
C SER A 1016 27.07 -64.63 -12.97
N ASP A 1017 26.53 -65.08 -11.84
CA ASP A 1017 27.12 -66.10 -10.95
C ASP A 1017 28.40 -65.74 -10.15
N LEU A 1018 28.71 -66.28 -8.96
CA LEU A 1018 27.93 -66.98 -7.90
C LEU A 1018 28.83 -67.11 -6.64
N HIS A 1019 28.24 -67.37 -5.45
CA HIS A 1019 28.90 -67.88 -4.22
C HIS A 1019 30.00 -66.98 -3.55
N ASP A 1020 30.26 -66.98 -2.23
CA ASP A 1020 29.92 -67.93 -1.16
C ASP A 1020 29.84 -67.32 0.27
N SER A 1021 29.47 -68.15 1.27
CA SER A 1021 29.54 -67.95 2.74
C SER A 1021 29.76 -69.35 3.41
N PRO A 1022 29.74 -69.63 4.75
CA PRO A 1022 29.56 -68.80 5.97
C PRO A 1022 30.50 -69.21 7.18
N ASN A 1023 30.06 -68.97 8.44
CA ASN A 1023 30.49 -69.57 9.74
C ASN A 1023 31.78 -68.99 10.42
N ALA A 1024 32.01 -69.05 11.76
CA ALA A 1024 31.30 -69.73 12.87
C ALA A 1024 31.43 -69.07 14.30
N LEU A 1025 30.39 -69.24 15.14
CA LEU A 1025 30.32 -69.59 16.60
C LEU A 1025 31.21 -68.94 17.72
N SER A 1026 30.53 -68.25 18.68
CA SER A 1026 30.40 -68.37 20.20
C SER A 1026 31.55 -68.93 21.11
N PRO A 1027 31.51 -68.92 22.50
CA PRO A 1027 30.45 -68.52 23.49
C PRO A 1027 30.86 -67.83 24.86
N MET A 1028 29.86 -67.54 25.72
CA MET A 1028 29.80 -67.58 27.23
C MET A 1028 30.55 -66.61 28.22
N THR A 1029 29.78 -65.73 28.90
CA THR A 1029 29.46 -65.59 30.38
C THR A 1029 30.46 -65.92 31.52
N PRO A 1030 30.22 -65.50 32.81
CA PRO A 1030 29.62 -64.27 33.40
C PRO A 1030 30.37 -63.74 34.68
N LEU A 1031 29.88 -62.68 35.38
CA LEU A 1031 29.77 -62.60 36.88
C LEU A 1031 29.15 -61.28 37.43
N THR A 1032 28.69 -61.32 38.69
CA THR A 1032 28.04 -60.28 39.54
C THR A 1032 28.89 -60.07 40.83
N PRO A 1033 28.69 -59.07 41.77
CA PRO A 1033 27.40 -58.55 42.29
C PRO A 1033 27.30 -57.08 42.80
N LYS A 1034 26.08 -56.77 43.34
CA LYS A 1034 25.63 -55.64 44.20
C LYS A 1034 26.33 -55.64 45.60
N PRO A 1035 26.12 -54.68 46.56
CA PRO A 1035 25.05 -53.65 46.74
C PRO A 1035 25.65 -52.22 47.06
N ALA A 1036 25.15 -51.26 47.88
CA ALA A 1036 24.02 -51.18 48.84
C ALA A 1036 23.67 -49.72 49.30
N TRP A 1037 22.36 -49.38 49.45
CA TRP A 1037 21.77 -48.27 50.26
C TRP A 1037 22.26 -46.81 49.97
N GLN A 1038 21.70 -45.70 50.50
CA GLN A 1038 20.56 -45.45 51.40
C GLN A 1038 19.93 -44.05 51.14
N SER A 1039 18.67 -43.84 51.55
CA SER A 1039 18.01 -42.51 51.67
C SER A 1039 17.40 -42.36 53.07
N PRO A 1040 17.34 -41.14 53.65
CA PRO A 1040 16.06 -40.74 54.28
C PRO A 1040 15.73 -39.22 54.25
N THR A 1041 14.56 -38.90 53.70
CA THR A 1041 13.43 -38.09 54.26
C THR A 1041 13.59 -36.77 55.06
N ASP A 1042 12.51 -35.97 54.96
CA ASP A 1042 12.03 -34.86 55.82
C ASP A 1042 12.69 -33.45 55.70
N GLY A 1043 11.92 -32.35 55.80
CA GLY A 1043 10.45 -32.29 55.78
C GLY A 1043 9.76 -30.94 56.11
N ARG A 1044 8.64 -30.70 55.42
CA ARG A 1044 7.43 -29.91 55.82
C ARG A 1044 7.39 -28.36 55.80
N TYR A 1045 6.25 -27.89 55.26
CA TYR A 1045 5.36 -26.77 55.69
C TYR A 1045 5.37 -25.35 55.04
N ARG A 1046 4.38 -25.17 54.14
CA ARG A 1046 3.26 -24.18 54.14
C ARG A 1046 3.48 -22.67 53.92
N LYS A 1047 2.69 -22.16 52.94
CA LYS A 1047 1.96 -20.86 52.84
C LYS A 1047 2.76 -19.56 53.07
N ALA A 1048 3.03 -18.72 52.07
CA ALA A 1048 2.14 -17.99 51.13
C ALA A 1048 1.39 -16.78 51.72
N LEU A 1049 1.75 -15.57 51.28
CA LEU A 1049 0.89 -14.40 51.06
C LEU A 1049 1.63 -13.31 50.24
N ASP A 1050 0.90 -12.25 49.89
CA ASP A 1050 1.13 -11.32 48.76
C ASP A 1050 2.29 -10.28 48.86
N ARG A 1051 2.85 -10.00 47.66
CA ARG A 1051 3.14 -8.67 47.05
C ARG A 1051 4.38 -7.81 47.38
N ASP A 1052 4.69 -7.03 46.34
CA ASP A 1052 5.36 -5.72 46.24
C ASP A 1052 6.79 -5.59 46.79
N ASP A 1053 7.78 -5.87 45.92
CA ASP A 1053 8.61 -4.79 45.33
C ASP A 1053 9.40 -5.28 44.09
N MET A 1054 9.88 -4.36 43.24
CA MET A 1054 10.71 -4.66 42.06
C MET A 1054 12.07 -3.94 42.10
N GLU A 1055 13.16 -4.65 41.81
CA GLU A 1055 14.37 -4.13 41.13
C GLU A 1055 15.20 -5.31 40.52
N PRO A 1056 16.12 -5.09 39.56
CA PRO A 1056 16.43 -6.10 38.54
C PRO A 1056 17.81 -6.80 38.67
N LEU A 1057 17.82 -8.08 39.07
CA LEU A 1057 19.01 -8.96 39.02
C LEU A 1057 18.69 -10.37 38.46
N ALA A 1058 18.32 -10.43 37.18
CA ALA A 1058 17.93 -11.69 36.51
C ALA A 1058 18.63 -11.97 35.16
N LEU A 1059 19.65 -11.17 34.78
CA LEU A 1059 20.37 -11.32 33.50
C LEU A 1059 21.74 -12.01 33.61
N GLY A 1060 22.30 -12.16 34.82
CA GLY A 1060 23.60 -12.81 35.02
C GLY A 1060 23.54 -14.34 35.02
N GLN A 1061 22.48 -14.94 35.57
CA GLN A 1061 22.43 -16.39 35.77
C GLN A 1061 22.33 -17.15 34.44
N ALA A 1062 21.46 -16.70 33.53
CA ALA A 1062 21.29 -17.29 32.20
C ALA A 1062 22.56 -17.21 31.31
N TYR A 1063 23.56 -16.40 31.67
CA TYR A 1063 24.86 -16.38 31.01
C TYR A 1063 25.75 -17.52 31.51
N LEU A 1064 25.78 -17.78 32.83
CA LEU A 1064 26.53 -18.89 33.42
C LEU A 1064 25.94 -20.24 32.99
N ASP A 1065 24.61 -20.40 33.08
CA ASP A 1065 23.91 -21.63 32.71
C ASP A 1065 24.15 -22.00 31.22
N ALA A 1066 24.30 -20.99 30.35
CA ALA A 1066 24.60 -21.17 28.93
C ALA A 1066 26.08 -21.54 28.66
N VAL A 1067 27.02 -21.07 29.49
CA VAL A 1067 28.44 -21.44 29.41
C VAL A 1067 28.64 -22.89 29.86
N ASP A 1068 28.05 -23.30 30.98
CA ASP A 1068 28.17 -24.69 31.47
C ASP A 1068 27.54 -25.71 30.49
N ALA A 1069 26.41 -25.36 29.87
CA ALA A 1069 25.81 -26.17 28.80
C ALA A 1069 26.75 -26.37 27.60
N TYR A 1070 27.50 -25.34 27.20
CA TYR A 1070 28.46 -25.43 26.09
C TYR A 1070 29.69 -26.28 26.48
N THR A 1071 30.17 -26.14 27.71
CA THR A 1071 31.32 -26.92 28.22
C THR A 1071 31.00 -28.42 28.33
N SER A 1072 29.73 -28.77 28.63
CA SER A 1072 29.24 -30.15 28.65
C SER A 1072 29.32 -30.81 27.27
N ILE A 1073 28.80 -30.13 26.23
CA ILE A 1073 28.76 -30.65 24.84
C ILE A 1073 30.18 -30.82 24.27
N VAL A 1074 31.11 -29.93 24.57
CA VAL A 1074 32.50 -30.05 24.10
C VAL A 1074 33.27 -31.19 24.79
N GLN A 1075 32.79 -31.71 25.92
CA GLN A 1075 33.41 -32.85 26.61
C GLN A 1075 32.92 -34.23 26.15
N SER A 1076 31.74 -34.35 25.50
CA SER A 1076 31.29 -35.64 24.95
C SER A 1076 32.11 -36.07 23.73
N ASP A 1077 32.47 -35.12 22.86
CA ASP A 1077 33.12 -35.41 21.57
C ASP A 1077 34.60 -35.81 21.68
N PHE A 1078 35.19 -35.74 22.88
CA PHE A 1078 36.59 -36.08 23.16
C PHE A 1078 36.79 -37.42 23.92
N ARG A 1079 35.79 -38.29 23.97
CA ARG A 1079 35.91 -39.69 24.43
C ARG A 1079 35.51 -40.69 23.35
N GLY A 1080 36.17 -40.59 22.19
CA GLY A 1080 35.89 -41.38 20.99
C GLY A 1080 37.13 -41.79 20.18
N SER A 1081 38.28 -42.00 20.84
CA SER A 1081 39.54 -42.51 20.24
C SER A 1081 40.33 -43.34 21.25
#